data_AF-A0A9Q1KV32-F1
#
_entry.id   AF-A0A9Q1KV32-F1
#
_cell.length_a   1.000
_cell.length_b   1.000
_cell.length_c   1.000
_cell.angle_alpha   90.00
_cell.angle_beta   90.00
_cell.angle_gamma   90.00
#
_symmetry.space_group_name_H-M   'P 1'
#
loop_
_entity.id
_entity.type
_entity.pdbx_description
1 polymer ?
#
loop_
_entity_poly.entity_id
_entity_poly.type
_entity_poly.pdbx_seq_one_letter_code
_entity_poly.pdbx_strand_id
1 'polypeptide(L)'
;MAKSFMTQDPDDRDMLVRNMKAFDVPILNYVSNGEHRRDPPQISDEMKKCGIFARLDQIFDAPTAVKEVLISQSGLNHSYIGTEETDRRADELEKMGILDFWTPANHYSWSRSRYGHHVSASVEPVSESKLLSRSENQEIDSLRSRKSELEQIINELDQSVRSLQYELSQIENEAAKFRKQREEIFNMAQHEKKRRKDMENRINQKRTRLKSIMEEGDVDAQMVILSDQAANLNVRRVKNALDVKAKLPDLLVEALSDKWSLAEKQLSALEIEAKIRESELEVKQQEKFALQATLHLQQSTKEVERRRELLSDAKRHAESMAKITPELQKAFLEMPATIEELEAAIQDNLAQASSILLLNQNIEDLTKALEEEEQELRTCFGEIETLKGSWLPTLRNLVSQINGTFSRNFQEMAVAGEVSLDEHDMDFRAYGIVIKVKFRQSGQLQVLSAHHQSGGERSVSTILYLVSLQDLTNCPFRVVDEINQGMDPINERKMFQQLVRAASQLNTPQCFLLTPKLLPDLEYSEACSILNIMNGPWIEQPAKLWSNGDCWGAVIAQLGQTQLGQSASFDMGVCVKEDIISKTCHKFLINIFLISYKMFHNKNAFHLKEQNMVHWFPSMNLKGHLYNMITKGFSRHCTDLITGRHCFVRFYSSVTYIDSIQNRPHCHLWPILRKFS
;
A
#
# COMPACT_ATOMS: atom_id res chain seq x y z
N MET A 1 -35.06 43.49 -7.88
CA MET A 1 -34.28 43.83 -9.09
C MET A 1 -33.63 42.65 -9.80
N ALA A 2 -33.01 41.67 -9.13
CA ALA A 2 -32.28 40.57 -9.82
C ALA A 2 -33.13 39.63 -10.71
N LYS A 3 -34.45 39.85 -10.82
CA LYS A 3 -35.38 39.16 -11.73
C LYS A 3 -36.14 40.13 -12.65
N SER A 4 -35.62 41.35 -12.82
CA SER A 4 -36.23 42.39 -13.64
C SER A 4 -35.75 42.31 -15.09
N PHE A 5 -36.67 42.42 -16.06
CA PHE A 5 -36.29 42.67 -17.45
C PHE A 5 -36.04 44.16 -17.68
N MET A 6 -35.12 44.48 -18.59
CA MET A 6 -34.78 45.85 -18.96
C MET A 6 -34.96 46.05 -20.46
N THR A 7 -35.87 46.94 -20.85
CA THR A 7 -36.11 47.33 -22.25
C THR A 7 -35.35 48.60 -22.58
N GLN A 8 -35.08 48.83 -23.87
CA GLN A 8 -34.51 50.09 -24.36
C GLN A 8 -35.58 51.03 -24.93
N ASP A 9 -36.67 50.47 -25.47
CA ASP A 9 -37.80 51.21 -26.03
C ASP A 9 -39.02 51.20 -25.07
N PRO A 10 -39.67 52.37 -24.81
CA PRO A 10 -40.93 52.43 -24.08
C PRO A 10 -42.08 51.58 -24.67
N ASP A 11 -42.14 51.38 -25.98
CA ASP A 11 -43.18 50.57 -26.62
C ASP A 11 -42.97 49.07 -26.33
N ASP A 12 -41.71 48.60 -26.35
CA ASP A 12 -41.33 47.25 -25.94
C ASP A 12 -41.64 47.01 -24.45
N ARG A 13 -41.40 48.02 -23.59
CA ARG A 13 -41.82 47.96 -22.17
C ARG A 13 -43.31 47.69 -22.07
N ASP A 14 -44.13 48.47 -22.77
CA ASP A 14 -45.59 48.39 -22.65
C ASP A 14 -46.15 47.10 -23.26
N MET A 15 -45.52 46.58 -24.31
CA MET A 15 -45.81 45.25 -24.85
C MET A 15 -45.50 44.15 -23.83
N LEU A 16 -44.29 44.15 -23.25
CA LEU A 16 -43.87 43.17 -22.27
C LEU A 16 -44.71 43.25 -20.98
N VAL A 17 -45.06 44.45 -20.51
CA VAL A 17 -45.90 44.63 -19.31
C VAL A 17 -47.32 44.08 -19.54
N ARG A 18 -47.89 44.22 -20.74
CA ARG A 18 -49.19 43.60 -21.08
C ARG A 18 -49.10 42.08 -21.10
N ASN A 19 -48.07 41.53 -21.75
CA ASN A 19 -47.94 40.08 -21.98
C ASN A 19 -47.48 39.32 -20.72
N MET A 20 -46.59 39.91 -19.91
CA MET A 20 -46.01 39.27 -18.73
C MET A 20 -46.78 39.56 -17.43
N LYS A 21 -47.92 40.28 -17.50
CA LYS A 21 -48.75 40.63 -16.34
C LYS A 21 -49.17 39.43 -15.48
N ALA A 22 -49.33 38.26 -16.08
CA ALA A 22 -49.69 37.03 -15.39
C ALA A 22 -48.55 36.43 -14.53
N PHE A 23 -47.30 36.86 -14.75
CA PHE A 23 -46.09 36.31 -14.10
C PHE A 23 -45.48 37.25 -13.05
N ASP A 24 -46.11 38.41 -12.80
CA ASP A 24 -45.68 39.44 -11.83
C ASP A 24 -44.20 39.85 -11.94
N VAL A 25 -43.68 39.91 -13.18
CA VAL A 25 -42.28 40.24 -13.44
C VAL A 25 -42.11 41.76 -13.61
N PRO A 26 -41.31 42.44 -12.77
CA PRO A 26 -41.05 43.87 -12.91
C PRO A 26 -40.20 44.16 -14.15
N ILE A 27 -40.75 44.95 -15.08
CA ILE A 27 -40.08 45.38 -16.32
C ILE A 27 -39.73 46.86 -16.18
N LEU A 28 -38.44 47.15 -16.33
CA LEU A 28 -37.86 48.49 -16.26
C LEU A 28 -37.50 48.96 -17.67
N ASN A 29 -37.60 50.26 -17.94
CA ASN A 29 -37.15 50.81 -19.23
C ASN A 29 -35.95 51.72 -19.04
N TYR A 30 -34.99 51.61 -19.95
CA TYR A 30 -33.89 52.54 -20.10
C TYR A 30 -34.44 53.89 -20.59
N VAL A 31 -34.39 54.90 -19.73
CA VAL A 31 -34.71 56.27 -20.11
C VAL A 31 -33.39 56.97 -20.42
N SER A 32 -33.09 57.15 -21.71
CA SER A 32 -31.94 57.96 -22.14
C SER A 32 -32.25 59.44 -21.94
N ASN A 33 -32.27 59.88 -20.68
CA ASN A 33 -32.32 61.29 -20.35
C ASN A 33 -30.98 61.93 -20.73
N GLY A 34 -31.02 62.82 -21.72
CA GLY A 34 -29.89 63.68 -22.05
C GLY A 34 -29.42 64.47 -20.82
N GLU A 35 -28.10 64.65 -20.74
CA GLU A 35 -27.44 65.55 -19.77
C GLU A 35 -27.54 65.19 -18.28
N HIS A 36 -27.58 63.90 -17.92
CA HIS A 36 -27.04 63.48 -16.62
C HIS A 36 -25.51 63.48 -16.64
N ARG A 37 -24.96 64.69 -16.46
CA ARG A 37 -23.55 64.95 -16.16
C ARG A 37 -23.22 64.14 -14.90
N ARG A 38 -22.55 62.99 -15.05
CA ARG A 38 -22.18 62.14 -13.91
C ARG A 38 -21.37 62.97 -12.91
N ASP A 39 -21.88 63.14 -11.70
CA ASP A 39 -21.13 63.82 -10.64
C ASP A 39 -19.78 63.11 -10.46
N PRO A 40 -18.67 63.86 -10.44
CA PRO A 40 -17.35 63.26 -10.36
C PRO A 40 -17.27 62.39 -9.09
N PRO A 41 -16.66 61.19 -9.16
CA PRO A 41 -16.59 60.28 -8.03
C PRO A 41 -15.53 60.75 -7.00
N GLN A 42 -15.80 61.88 -6.35
CA GLN A 42 -14.96 62.45 -5.31
C GLN A 42 -15.41 61.95 -3.94
N ILE A 43 -14.87 60.80 -3.56
CA ILE A 43 -14.80 60.39 -2.16
C ILE A 43 -13.76 61.30 -1.48
N SER A 44 -14.20 62.18 -0.58
CA SER A 44 -13.28 63.09 0.11
C SER A 44 -12.35 62.32 1.05
N ASP A 45 -11.21 62.92 1.39
CA ASP A 45 -10.28 62.29 2.35
C ASP A 45 -10.83 62.26 3.78
N GLU A 46 -11.93 62.99 4.08
CA GLU A 46 -12.69 62.81 5.33
C GLU A 46 -13.54 61.53 5.29
N MET A 47 -14.21 61.26 4.17
CA MET A 47 -15.00 60.02 3.99
C MET A 47 -14.12 58.78 4.16
N LYS A 48 -12.89 58.80 3.62
CA LYS A 48 -11.91 57.72 3.78
C LYS A 48 -11.45 57.56 5.24
N LYS A 49 -11.31 58.65 6.00
CA LYS A 49 -10.98 58.59 7.45
C LYS A 49 -12.11 57.98 8.28
N CYS A 50 -13.35 58.11 7.84
CA CYS A 50 -14.52 57.43 8.41
C CYS A 50 -14.76 56.02 7.82
N GLY A 51 -13.78 55.47 7.08
CA GLY A 51 -13.79 54.08 6.60
C GLY A 51 -14.57 53.83 5.31
N ILE A 52 -15.11 54.86 4.65
CA ILE A 52 -15.74 54.75 3.32
C ILE A 52 -14.66 54.64 2.25
N PHE A 53 -14.67 53.54 1.50
CA PHE A 53 -13.62 53.24 0.51
C PHE A 53 -14.09 53.37 -0.95
N ALA A 54 -15.39 53.23 -1.21
CA ALA A 54 -15.95 53.21 -2.56
C ALA A 54 -17.40 53.71 -2.59
N ARG A 55 -17.89 54.01 -3.79
CA ARG A 55 -19.32 54.22 -4.08
C ARG A 55 -19.90 52.99 -4.77
N LEU A 56 -21.17 52.68 -4.52
CA LEU A 56 -21.78 51.40 -4.92
C LEU A 56 -21.80 51.20 -6.45
N ASP A 57 -21.91 52.28 -7.23
CA ASP A 57 -21.78 52.25 -8.70
C ASP A 57 -20.39 51.85 -9.23
N GLN A 58 -19.34 51.87 -8.41
CA GLN A 58 -17.97 51.57 -8.83
C GLN A 58 -17.59 50.09 -8.67
N ILE A 59 -18.31 49.32 -7.85
CA ILE A 59 -17.88 47.99 -7.40
C ILE A 59 -18.38 46.83 -8.27
N PHE A 60 -19.44 47.04 -9.06
CA PHE A 60 -20.00 46.00 -9.95
C PHE A 60 -19.82 46.34 -11.42
N ASP A 61 -19.52 45.31 -12.22
CA ASP A 61 -19.49 45.37 -13.67
C ASP A 61 -20.83 44.94 -14.27
N ALA A 62 -21.33 45.74 -15.22
CA ALA A 62 -22.57 45.47 -15.94
C ALA A 62 -22.57 46.23 -17.29
N PRO A 63 -23.32 45.76 -18.31
CA PRO A 63 -23.52 46.51 -19.55
C PRO A 63 -24.07 47.92 -19.28
N THR A 64 -23.67 48.92 -20.07
CA THR A 64 -23.95 50.34 -19.80
C THR A 64 -25.43 50.64 -19.54
N ALA A 65 -26.33 50.11 -20.38
CA ALA A 65 -27.78 50.29 -20.21
C ALA A 65 -28.31 49.70 -18.88
N VAL A 66 -27.80 48.53 -18.47
CA VAL A 66 -28.16 47.89 -17.20
C VAL A 66 -27.64 48.73 -16.03
N LYS A 67 -26.38 49.18 -16.10
CA LYS A 67 -25.75 50.01 -15.07
C LYS A 67 -26.48 51.34 -14.85
N GLU A 68 -26.94 51.98 -15.93
CA GLU A 68 -27.69 53.24 -15.87
C GLU A 68 -29.14 53.08 -15.38
N VAL A 69 -29.83 51.98 -15.72
CA VAL A 69 -31.14 51.64 -15.12
C VAL A 69 -31.00 51.39 -13.62
N LEU A 70 -29.97 50.64 -13.19
CA LEU A 70 -29.73 50.37 -11.77
C LEU A 70 -29.39 51.64 -10.98
N ILE A 71 -28.51 52.50 -11.50
CA ILE A 71 -28.16 53.78 -10.88
C ILE A 71 -29.38 54.69 -10.75
N SER A 72 -30.18 54.85 -11.81
CA SER A 72 -31.35 55.74 -11.80
C SER A 72 -32.51 55.25 -10.92
N GLN A 73 -32.72 53.94 -10.83
CA GLN A 73 -33.82 53.36 -10.04
C GLN A 73 -33.48 53.18 -8.55
N SER A 74 -32.21 52.88 -8.22
CA SER A 74 -31.79 52.63 -6.82
C SER A 74 -30.88 53.71 -6.22
N GLY A 75 -30.58 54.79 -6.94
CA GLY A 75 -29.77 55.89 -6.42
C GLY A 75 -28.30 55.53 -6.14
N LEU A 76 -27.76 54.50 -6.79
CA LEU A 76 -26.43 53.92 -6.49
C LEU A 76 -25.25 54.90 -6.64
N ASN A 77 -25.48 56.07 -7.26
CA ASN A 77 -24.55 57.19 -7.33
C ASN A 77 -24.51 58.07 -6.07
N HIS A 78 -25.33 57.76 -5.06
CA HIS A 78 -25.37 58.41 -3.74
C HIS A 78 -25.20 57.41 -2.57
N SER A 79 -25.22 56.11 -2.85
CA SER A 79 -24.96 55.03 -1.88
C SER A 79 -23.46 54.72 -1.77
N TYR A 80 -22.91 54.76 -0.56
CA TYR A 80 -21.49 54.49 -0.30
C TYR A 80 -21.24 53.11 0.31
N ILE A 81 -20.02 52.57 0.21
CA ILE A 81 -19.60 51.36 0.91
C ILE A 81 -18.48 51.66 1.89
N GLY A 82 -18.71 51.27 3.13
CA GLY A 82 -17.80 51.42 4.26
C GLY A 82 -17.31 50.09 4.82
N THR A 83 -16.46 50.20 5.82
CA THR A 83 -15.89 49.09 6.58
C THR A 83 -16.54 48.99 7.97
N GLU A 84 -16.10 48.05 8.81
CA GLU A 84 -16.57 47.95 10.21
C GLU A 84 -16.32 49.26 11.00
N GLU A 85 -15.29 50.03 10.67
CA GLU A 85 -15.03 51.34 11.30
C GLU A 85 -16.08 52.40 10.91
N THR A 86 -16.73 52.25 9.76
CA THR A 86 -17.84 53.10 9.31
C THR A 86 -19.12 52.83 10.11
N ASP A 87 -19.36 51.57 10.49
CA ASP A 87 -20.47 51.13 11.36
C ASP A 87 -20.41 51.84 12.73
N ARG A 88 -19.20 51.89 13.32
CA ARG A 88 -18.93 52.54 14.62
C ARG A 88 -19.05 54.07 14.59
N ARG A 89 -18.97 54.70 13.42
CA ARG A 89 -18.96 56.17 13.24
C ARG A 89 -20.14 56.70 12.44
N ALA A 90 -21.23 55.94 12.34
CA ALA A 90 -22.44 56.31 11.60
C ALA A 90 -22.90 57.75 11.94
N ASP A 91 -23.04 58.10 13.22
CA ASP A 91 -23.50 59.42 13.68
C ASP A 91 -22.59 60.61 13.28
N GLU A 92 -21.36 60.37 12.80
CA GLU A 92 -20.49 61.40 12.23
C GLU A 92 -20.81 61.63 10.75
N LEU A 93 -21.19 60.57 10.01
CA LEU A 93 -21.48 60.60 8.59
C LEU A 93 -22.78 61.35 8.27
N GLU A 94 -23.81 61.22 9.12
CA GLU A 94 -25.05 62.02 9.02
C GLU A 94 -24.76 63.52 9.05
N LYS A 95 -23.83 63.94 9.94
CA LYS A 95 -23.42 65.34 10.12
C LYS A 95 -22.58 65.84 8.95
N MET A 96 -21.83 64.95 8.29
CA MET A 96 -21.14 65.22 7.02
C MET A 96 -22.09 65.25 5.81
N GLY A 97 -23.38 64.94 5.99
CA GLY A 97 -24.39 64.98 4.93
C GLY A 97 -24.48 63.72 4.07
N ILE A 98 -23.86 62.62 4.50
CA ILE A 98 -23.99 61.32 3.84
C ILE A 98 -25.26 60.66 4.37
N LEU A 99 -26.19 60.35 3.47
CA LEU A 99 -27.53 59.88 3.83
C LEU A 99 -27.77 58.39 3.56
N ASP A 100 -26.88 57.71 2.82
CA ASP A 100 -27.05 56.31 2.43
C ASP A 100 -25.69 55.59 2.31
N PHE A 101 -25.46 54.55 3.13
CA PHE A 101 -24.25 53.74 3.06
C PHE A 101 -24.41 52.32 3.60
N TRP A 102 -23.54 51.43 3.13
CA TRP A 102 -23.53 49.99 3.39
C TRP A 102 -22.26 49.61 4.15
N THR A 103 -22.39 48.85 5.24
CA THR A 103 -21.30 48.19 5.97
C THR A 103 -21.39 46.67 5.77
N PRO A 104 -20.39 45.87 6.20
CA PRO A 104 -20.46 44.42 6.09
C PRO A 104 -21.62 43.77 6.87
N ALA A 105 -22.22 44.48 7.82
CA ALA A 105 -23.29 43.97 8.68
C ALA A 105 -24.63 44.71 8.51
N ASN A 106 -24.61 46.02 8.23
CA ASN A 106 -25.78 46.89 8.27
C ASN A 106 -25.85 47.84 7.07
N HIS A 107 -27.06 48.19 6.66
CA HIS A 107 -27.39 49.25 5.73
C HIS A 107 -28.00 50.41 6.50
N TYR A 108 -27.49 51.62 6.29
CA TYR A 108 -27.95 52.84 6.97
C TYR A 108 -28.55 53.81 5.96
N SER A 109 -29.77 54.27 6.24
CA SER A 109 -30.46 55.26 5.42
C SER A 109 -31.09 56.36 6.28
N TRP A 110 -30.66 57.60 6.11
CA TRP A 110 -31.23 58.79 6.75
C TRP A 110 -32.12 59.57 5.80
N SER A 111 -33.36 59.81 6.22
CA SER A 111 -34.31 60.63 5.49
C SER A 111 -34.61 61.93 6.25
N ARG A 112 -34.54 63.07 5.57
CA ARG A 112 -34.95 64.37 6.12
C ARG A 112 -36.39 64.65 5.72
N SER A 113 -37.24 65.01 6.68
CA SER A 113 -38.65 65.27 6.39
C SER A 113 -38.82 66.50 5.48
N ARG A 114 -39.66 66.38 4.45
CA ARG A 114 -39.99 67.49 3.54
C ARG A 114 -40.87 68.58 4.18
N TYR A 115 -41.47 68.29 5.34
CA TYR A 115 -42.46 69.15 5.99
C TYR A 115 -42.03 69.65 7.39
N GLY A 116 -40.81 69.33 7.83
CA GLY A 116 -40.26 69.83 9.09
C GLY A 116 -38.81 69.38 9.30
N HIS A 117 -38.09 70.01 10.23
CA HIS A 117 -36.64 69.82 10.42
C HIS A 117 -36.23 68.51 11.12
N HIS A 118 -37.03 67.46 11.05
CA HIS A 118 -36.75 66.16 11.66
C HIS A 118 -36.03 65.24 10.67
N VAL A 119 -35.01 64.51 11.16
CA VAL A 119 -34.31 63.44 10.44
C VAL A 119 -34.72 62.11 11.04
N SER A 120 -34.97 61.12 10.20
CA SER A 120 -35.29 59.74 10.60
C SER A 120 -34.26 58.78 10.04
N ALA A 121 -33.65 57.98 10.90
CA ALA A 121 -32.71 56.92 10.55
C ALA A 121 -33.44 55.58 10.38
N SER A 122 -33.11 54.84 9.33
CA SER A 122 -33.40 53.41 9.17
C SER A 122 -32.10 52.63 9.17
N VAL A 123 -32.05 51.49 9.86
CA VAL A 123 -30.91 50.59 9.90
C VAL A 123 -31.40 49.17 9.65
N GLU A 124 -30.94 48.54 8.57
CA GLU A 124 -31.37 47.20 8.15
C GLU A 124 -30.18 46.24 8.09
N PRO A 125 -30.25 45.02 8.66
CA PRO A 125 -29.14 44.07 8.62
C PRO A 125 -28.95 43.47 7.23
N VAL A 126 -27.70 43.47 6.74
CA VAL A 126 -27.33 42.93 5.43
C VAL A 126 -27.29 41.40 5.49
N SER A 127 -28.08 40.75 4.64
CA SER A 127 -28.13 39.28 4.54
C SER A 127 -27.06 38.72 3.61
N GLU A 128 -26.64 37.47 3.85
CA GLU A 128 -25.67 36.77 3.01
C GLU A 128 -26.07 36.70 1.53
N SER A 129 -25.11 36.89 0.63
CA SER A 129 -25.33 36.86 -0.83
C SER A 129 -25.69 35.45 -1.31
N LYS A 130 -26.80 35.37 -2.05
CA LYS A 130 -27.30 34.13 -2.69
C LYS A 130 -27.31 34.17 -4.21
N LEU A 131 -26.94 35.30 -4.81
CA LEU A 131 -27.11 35.57 -6.26
C LEU A 131 -25.80 35.76 -7.02
N LEU A 132 -24.77 36.33 -6.37
CA LEU A 132 -23.43 36.49 -6.95
C LEU A 132 -22.48 35.34 -6.56
N SER A 133 -22.99 34.38 -5.79
CA SER A 133 -22.30 33.16 -5.40
C SER A 133 -22.29 32.22 -6.61
N ARG A 134 -21.12 32.13 -7.25
CA ARG A 134 -20.84 31.43 -8.51
C ARG A 134 -21.37 29.98 -8.50
N SER A 135 -22.07 29.57 -9.57
CA SER A 135 -22.64 28.23 -9.67
C SER A 135 -21.56 27.14 -9.66
N GLU A 136 -21.54 26.33 -8.61
CA GLU A 136 -20.50 25.36 -8.27
C GLU A 136 -20.24 24.29 -9.37
N ASN A 137 -21.26 23.99 -10.17
CA ASN A 137 -21.26 22.88 -11.13
C ASN A 137 -20.14 22.95 -12.19
N GLN A 138 -19.87 24.12 -12.77
CA GLN A 138 -18.87 24.24 -13.85
C GLN A 138 -17.44 23.99 -13.37
N GLU A 139 -17.13 24.37 -12.13
CA GLU A 139 -15.81 24.17 -11.54
C GLU A 139 -15.61 22.70 -11.15
N ILE A 140 -16.65 22.07 -10.58
CA ILE A 140 -16.69 20.63 -10.30
C ILE A 140 -16.42 19.79 -11.55
N ASP A 141 -17.04 20.11 -12.69
CA ASP A 141 -16.84 19.33 -13.92
C ASP A 141 -15.44 19.53 -14.52
N SER A 142 -14.85 20.73 -14.40
CA SER A 142 -13.45 20.95 -14.79
C SER A 142 -12.46 20.15 -13.93
N LEU A 143 -12.72 20.05 -12.62
CA LEU A 143 -11.92 19.26 -11.69
C LEU A 143 -12.09 17.75 -11.92
N ARG A 144 -13.28 17.30 -12.32
CA ARG A 144 -13.55 15.90 -12.71
C ARG A 144 -12.78 15.51 -13.98
N SER A 145 -12.79 16.38 -15.01
CA SER A 145 -11.97 16.16 -16.22
C SER A 145 -10.50 16.01 -15.85
N ARG A 146 -9.98 16.96 -15.05
CA ARG A 146 -8.57 16.95 -14.64
C ARG A 146 -8.20 15.74 -13.79
N LYS A 147 -9.12 15.24 -12.95
CA LYS A 147 -8.95 13.99 -12.21
C LYS A 147 -8.81 12.80 -13.16
N SER A 148 -9.70 12.67 -14.15
CA SER A 148 -9.69 11.58 -15.13
C SER A 148 -8.39 11.54 -15.95
N GLU A 149 -7.89 12.70 -16.39
CA GLU A 149 -6.60 12.83 -17.07
C GLU A 149 -5.43 12.29 -16.22
N LEU A 150 -5.42 12.62 -14.92
CA LEU A 150 -4.38 12.16 -13.99
C LEU A 150 -4.48 10.65 -13.71
N GLU A 151 -5.70 10.11 -13.61
CA GLU A 151 -5.92 8.66 -13.45
C GLU A 151 -5.46 7.87 -14.69
N GLN A 152 -5.64 8.41 -15.90
CA GLN A 152 -5.09 7.80 -17.12
C GLN A 152 -3.55 7.80 -17.12
N ILE A 153 -2.91 8.94 -16.79
CA ILE A 153 -1.44 9.05 -16.72
C ILE A 153 -0.84 8.07 -15.70
N ILE A 154 -1.52 7.86 -14.56
CA ILE A 154 -1.09 6.87 -13.55
C ILE A 154 -1.12 5.45 -14.13
N ASN A 155 -2.17 5.08 -14.86
CA ASN A 155 -2.28 3.75 -15.48
C ASN A 155 -1.19 3.52 -16.56
N GLU A 156 -0.90 4.54 -17.38
CA GLU A 156 0.18 4.49 -18.39
C GLU A 156 1.57 4.33 -17.73
N LEU A 157 1.80 5.01 -16.60
CA LEU A 157 3.03 4.86 -15.80
C LEU A 157 3.12 3.47 -15.14
N ASP A 158 2.03 2.95 -14.58
CA ASP A 158 1.99 1.60 -13.97
C ASP A 158 2.27 0.50 -15.00
N GLN A 159 1.73 0.62 -16.22
CA GLN A 159 2.05 -0.29 -17.32
C GLN A 159 3.55 -0.23 -17.69
N SER A 160 4.11 0.98 -17.74
CA SER A 160 5.54 1.20 -18.00
C SER A 160 6.44 0.63 -16.90
N VAL A 161 6.04 0.73 -15.63
CA VAL A 161 6.76 0.13 -14.51
C VAL A 161 6.72 -1.40 -14.59
N ARG A 162 5.58 -2.00 -14.95
CA ARG A 162 5.45 -3.46 -15.11
C ARG A 162 6.33 -4.00 -16.25
N SER A 163 6.44 -3.31 -17.38
CA SER A 163 7.32 -3.74 -18.48
C SER A 163 8.80 -3.68 -18.07
N LEU A 164 9.23 -2.59 -17.42
CA LEU A 164 10.60 -2.46 -16.90
C LEU A 164 10.94 -3.49 -15.82
N GLN A 165 9.99 -3.85 -14.96
CA GLN A 165 10.16 -4.94 -13.98
C GLN A 165 10.35 -6.31 -14.66
N TYR A 166 9.63 -6.57 -15.75
CA TYR A 166 9.79 -7.78 -16.54
C TYR A 166 11.17 -7.84 -17.22
N GLU A 167 11.60 -6.74 -17.86
CA GLU A 167 12.93 -6.64 -18.47
C GLU A 167 14.06 -6.83 -17.44
N LEU A 168 13.94 -6.20 -16.27
CA LEU A 168 14.91 -6.36 -15.18
C LEU A 168 15.00 -7.83 -14.72
N SER A 169 13.87 -8.53 -14.58
CA SER A 169 13.85 -9.96 -14.25
C SER A 169 14.52 -10.82 -15.33
N GLN A 170 14.35 -10.51 -16.62
CA GLN A 170 15.07 -11.24 -17.69
C GLN A 170 16.59 -11.02 -17.60
N ILE A 171 17.03 -9.77 -17.42
CA ILE A 171 18.45 -9.41 -17.29
C ILE A 171 19.08 -10.06 -16.05
N GLU A 172 18.38 -10.12 -14.92
CA GLU A 172 18.85 -10.80 -13.72
C GLU A 172 19.01 -12.32 -13.93
N ASN A 173 18.06 -12.95 -14.63
CA ASN A 173 18.13 -14.36 -14.99
C ASN A 173 19.30 -14.66 -15.95
N GLU A 174 19.57 -13.80 -16.92
CA GLU A 174 20.75 -13.93 -17.79
C GLU A 174 22.06 -13.73 -17.02
N ALA A 175 22.14 -12.70 -16.17
CA ALA A 175 23.29 -12.48 -15.31
C ALA A 175 23.55 -13.67 -14.37
N ALA A 176 22.51 -14.35 -13.89
CA ALA A 176 22.63 -15.57 -13.10
C ALA A 176 23.18 -16.75 -13.93
N LYS A 177 22.75 -16.93 -15.19
CA LYS A 177 23.30 -17.94 -16.12
C LYS A 177 24.80 -17.70 -16.37
N PHE A 178 25.20 -16.47 -16.68
CA PHE A 178 26.61 -16.13 -16.91
C PHE A 178 27.47 -16.28 -15.64
N ARG A 179 26.93 -16.00 -14.45
CA ARG A 179 27.63 -16.25 -13.17
C ARG A 179 27.94 -17.74 -12.97
N LYS A 180 26.98 -18.64 -13.24
CA LYS A 180 27.19 -20.10 -13.15
C LYS A 180 28.27 -20.59 -14.13
N GLN A 181 28.17 -20.20 -15.40
CA GLN A 181 29.16 -20.55 -16.43
C GLN A 181 30.58 -20.09 -16.05
N ARG A 182 30.71 -18.87 -15.50
CA ARG A 182 32.00 -18.34 -15.02
C ARG A 182 32.57 -19.16 -13.86
N GLU A 183 31.73 -19.62 -12.94
CA GLU A 183 32.13 -20.45 -11.80
C GLU A 183 32.55 -21.86 -12.23
N GLU A 184 31.83 -22.48 -13.17
CA GLU A 184 32.21 -23.74 -13.81
C GLU A 184 33.58 -23.66 -14.49
N ILE A 185 33.81 -22.63 -15.31
CA ILE A 185 35.09 -22.37 -15.98
C ILE A 185 36.21 -22.16 -14.95
N PHE A 186 35.95 -21.40 -13.88
CA PHE A 186 36.93 -21.17 -12.82
C PHE A 186 37.30 -22.47 -12.09
N ASN A 187 36.32 -23.29 -11.74
CA ASN A 187 36.53 -24.57 -11.07
C ASN A 187 37.32 -25.54 -11.97
N MET A 188 36.96 -25.64 -13.26
CA MET A 188 37.71 -26.43 -14.24
C MET A 188 39.17 -25.96 -14.37
N ALA A 189 39.41 -24.64 -14.43
CA ALA A 189 40.75 -24.08 -14.49
C ALA A 189 41.58 -24.37 -13.23
N GLN A 190 40.97 -24.35 -12.02
CA GLN A 190 41.64 -24.74 -10.78
C GLN A 190 41.99 -26.24 -10.76
N HIS A 191 41.07 -27.10 -11.21
CA HIS A 191 41.31 -28.54 -11.32
C HIS A 191 42.49 -28.86 -12.25
N GLU A 192 42.52 -28.27 -13.45
CA GLU A 192 43.64 -28.46 -14.38
C GLU A 192 44.96 -27.85 -13.87
N LYS A 193 44.92 -26.69 -13.19
CA LYS A 193 46.10 -26.11 -12.54
C LYS A 193 46.67 -27.04 -11.45
N LYS A 194 45.81 -27.64 -10.63
CA LYS A 194 46.21 -28.64 -9.62
C LYS A 194 46.81 -29.88 -10.28
N ARG A 195 46.13 -30.41 -11.31
CA ARG A 195 46.59 -31.58 -12.09
C ARG A 195 47.97 -31.38 -12.71
N ARG A 196 48.25 -30.19 -13.27
CA ARG A 196 49.59 -29.82 -13.79
C ARG A 196 50.64 -29.81 -12.68
N LYS A 197 50.37 -29.16 -11.54
CA LYS A 197 51.30 -29.12 -10.40
C LYS A 197 51.59 -30.52 -9.83
N ASP A 198 50.58 -31.38 -9.75
CA ASP A 198 50.75 -32.77 -9.31
C ASP A 198 51.59 -33.60 -10.32
N MET A 199 51.49 -33.31 -11.61
CA MET A 199 52.31 -33.94 -12.65
C MET A 199 53.77 -33.45 -12.58
N GLU A 200 54.00 -32.14 -12.43
CA GLU A 200 55.34 -31.55 -12.25
C GLU A 200 56.03 -32.12 -11.00
N ASN A 201 55.32 -32.22 -9.89
CA ASN A 201 55.81 -32.83 -8.66
C ASN A 201 56.22 -34.30 -8.87
N ARG A 202 55.43 -35.09 -9.59
CA ARG A 202 55.76 -36.49 -9.95
C ARG A 202 56.98 -36.59 -10.85
N ILE A 203 57.13 -35.68 -11.82
CA ILE A 203 58.30 -35.62 -12.71
C ILE A 203 59.55 -35.26 -11.92
N ASN A 204 59.48 -34.28 -11.02
CA ASN A 204 60.60 -33.89 -10.17
C ASN A 204 60.99 -35.01 -9.19
N GLN A 205 60.04 -35.67 -8.53
CA GLN A 205 60.32 -36.85 -7.69
C GLN A 205 61.01 -37.98 -8.48
N LYS A 206 60.59 -38.25 -9.72
CA LYS A 206 61.25 -39.23 -10.59
C LYS A 206 62.66 -38.79 -10.97
N ARG A 207 62.89 -37.51 -11.29
CA ARG A 207 64.22 -36.95 -11.58
C ARG A 207 65.17 -37.05 -10.38
N THR A 208 64.71 -36.72 -9.17
CA THR A 208 65.53 -36.84 -7.95
C THR A 208 65.87 -38.30 -7.64
N ARG A 209 64.92 -39.22 -7.78
CA ARG A 209 65.19 -40.67 -7.62
C ARG A 209 66.14 -41.21 -8.69
N LEU A 210 66.05 -40.72 -9.94
CA LEU A 210 66.99 -41.11 -10.98
C LEU A 210 68.42 -40.69 -10.63
N LYS A 211 68.59 -39.47 -10.09
CA LYS A 211 69.90 -38.99 -9.61
C LYS A 211 70.45 -39.85 -8.46
N SER A 212 69.66 -40.09 -7.41
CA SER A 212 70.14 -40.91 -6.27
C SER A 212 70.48 -42.35 -6.68
N ILE A 213 69.74 -42.94 -7.63
CA ILE A 213 70.03 -44.28 -8.16
C ILE A 213 71.28 -44.29 -9.06
N MET A 214 71.67 -43.15 -9.64
CA MET A 214 72.93 -43.01 -10.39
C MET A 214 74.15 -42.78 -9.49
N GLU A 215 73.96 -42.42 -8.22
CA GLU A 215 75.03 -41.99 -7.31
C GLU A 215 75.46 -43.05 -6.27
N GLU A 216 74.61 -44.04 -5.95
CA GLU A 216 74.92 -45.10 -4.97
C GLU A 216 74.89 -46.50 -5.56
N GLY A 217 76.08 -47.07 -5.79
CA GLY A 217 76.28 -48.47 -6.15
C GLY A 217 77.01 -49.25 -5.05
N ASP A 218 76.29 -50.15 -4.39
CA ASP A 218 76.85 -51.31 -3.69
C ASP A 218 75.83 -52.45 -3.75
N VAL A 219 76.26 -53.65 -4.12
CA VAL A 219 75.39 -54.68 -4.73
C VAL A 219 74.99 -55.78 -3.73
N ASP A 220 75.82 -56.08 -2.73
CA ASP A 220 75.62 -57.27 -1.88
C ASP A 220 74.75 -56.99 -0.64
N ALA A 221 74.78 -55.77 -0.09
CA ALA A 221 73.77 -55.34 0.89
C ALA A 221 72.36 -55.24 0.27
N GLN A 222 72.29 -54.98 -1.04
CA GLN A 222 71.00 -54.93 -1.74
C GLN A 222 70.33 -56.30 -1.81
N MET A 223 71.03 -57.44 -1.85
CA MET A 223 70.35 -58.73 -2.06
C MET A 223 69.39 -59.11 -0.93
N VAL A 224 69.76 -58.83 0.33
CA VAL A 224 68.90 -59.06 1.51
C VAL A 224 67.77 -58.03 1.58
N ILE A 225 68.08 -56.76 1.31
CA ILE A 225 67.08 -55.68 1.26
C ILE A 225 66.09 -55.90 0.11
N LEU A 226 66.52 -56.41 -1.04
CA LEU A 226 65.69 -56.79 -2.18
C LEU A 226 64.82 -58.00 -1.87
N SER A 227 65.25 -58.92 -1.00
CA SER A 227 64.43 -60.04 -0.54
C SER A 227 63.29 -59.58 0.38
N ASP A 228 63.58 -58.73 1.37
CA ASP A 228 62.54 -58.12 2.22
C ASP A 228 61.64 -57.16 1.42
N GLN A 229 62.21 -56.37 0.50
CA GLN A 229 61.43 -55.57 -0.44
C GLN A 229 60.58 -56.44 -1.35
N ALA A 230 61.04 -57.61 -1.81
CA ALA A 230 60.23 -58.54 -2.60
C ALA A 230 59.07 -59.13 -1.78
N ALA A 231 59.29 -59.47 -0.51
CA ALA A 231 58.24 -59.88 0.41
C ALA A 231 57.21 -58.76 0.64
N ASN A 232 57.67 -57.54 0.96
CA ASN A 232 56.84 -56.35 1.13
C ASN A 232 56.11 -55.95 -0.17
N LEU A 233 56.74 -56.10 -1.34
CA LEU A 233 56.11 -55.90 -2.64
C LEU A 233 55.06 -56.97 -2.92
N ASN A 234 55.27 -58.22 -2.54
CA ASN A 234 54.25 -59.28 -2.65
C ASN A 234 53.05 -59.01 -1.74
N VAL A 235 53.26 -58.57 -0.49
CA VAL A 235 52.17 -58.11 0.40
C VAL A 235 51.42 -56.92 -0.22
N ARG A 236 52.13 -55.93 -0.79
CA ARG A 236 51.50 -54.81 -1.51
C ARG A 236 50.77 -55.26 -2.78
N ARG A 237 51.26 -56.26 -3.51
CA ARG A 237 50.57 -56.83 -4.69
C ARG A 237 49.28 -57.52 -4.29
N VAL A 238 49.27 -58.31 -3.22
CA VAL A 238 48.05 -58.92 -2.67
C VAL A 238 47.08 -57.84 -2.17
N LYS A 239 47.55 -56.84 -1.43
CA LYS A 239 46.70 -55.72 -0.99
C LYS A 239 46.10 -54.94 -2.16
N ASN A 240 46.91 -54.57 -3.15
CA ASN A 240 46.41 -53.88 -4.35
C ASN A 240 45.44 -54.77 -5.15
N ALA A 241 45.65 -56.09 -5.20
CA ALA A 241 44.72 -57.02 -5.84
C ALA A 241 43.38 -57.12 -5.08
N LEU A 242 43.42 -57.07 -3.74
CA LEU A 242 42.22 -56.98 -2.90
C LEU A 242 41.50 -55.63 -3.07
N ASP A 243 42.24 -54.51 -3.08
CA ASP A 243 41.68 -53.17 -3.30
C ASP A 243 41.06 -53.03 -4.70
N VAL A 244 41.67 -53.63 -5.73
CA VAL A 244 41.09 -53.72 -7.09
C VAL A 244 39.87 -54.64 -7.08
N LYS A 245 39.92 -55.81 -6.44
CA LYS A 245 38.77 -56.73 -6.31
C LYS A 245 37.60 -56.09 -5.55
N ALA A 246 37.86 -55.20 -4.59
CA ALA A 246 36.85 -54.48 -3.84
C ALA A 246 36.18 -53.35 -4.66
N LYS A 247 36.93 -52.69 -5.56
CA LYS A 247 36.43 -51.60 -6.41
C LYS A 247 35.87 -52.06 -7.77
N LEU A 248 36.20 -53.28 -8.20
CA LEU A 248 35.71 -53.84 -9.46
C LEU A 248 34.16 -53.93 -9.50
N PRO A 249 33.44 -54.34 -8.43
CA PRO A 249 31.99 -54.33 -8.40
C PRO A 249 31.40 -52.93 -8.60
N ASP A 250 31.94 -51.92 -7.91
CA ASP A 250 31.45 -50.53 -8.01
C ASP A 250 31.58 -50.00 -9.44
N LEU A 251 32.75 -50.18 -10.05
CA LEU A 251 33.00 -49.81 -11.46
C LEU A 251 32.15 -50.61 -12.46
N LEU A 252 31.81 -51.86 -12.15
CA LEU A 252 30.88 -52.66 -12.95
C LEU A 252 29.44 -52.16 -12.81
N VAL A 253 29.03 -51.73 -11.62
CA VAL A 253 27.70 -51.13 -11.37
C VAL A 253 27.57 -49.79 -12.09
N GLU A 254 28.58 -48.92 -12.02
CA GLU A 254 28.62 -47.66 -12.78
C GLU A 254 28.52 -47.94 -14.30
N ALA A 255 29.36 -48.83 -14.83
CA ALA A 255 29.34 -49.17 -16.26
C ALA A 255 28.05 -49.87 -16.73
N LEU A 256 27.33 -50.56 -15.85
CA LEU A 256 26.00 -51.11 -16.12
C LEU A 256 24.92 -50.02 -16.08
N SER A 257 25.01 -49.08 -15.14
CA SER A 257 24.10 -47.93 -15.04
C SER A 257 24.20 -47.03 -16.28
N ASP A 258 25.41 -46.71 -16.75
CA ASP A 258 25.64 -45.97 -17.98
C ASP A 258 25.05 -46.68 -19.21
N LYS A 259 25.21 -48.01 -19.30
CA LYS A 259 24.62 -48.83 -20.37
C LYS A 259 23.10 -48.83 -20.34
N TRP A 260 22.48 -48.88 -19.15
CA TRP A 260 21.03 -48.77 -19.02
C TRP A 260 20.52 -47.38 -19.41
N SER A 261 21.19 -46.31 -18.97
CA SER A 261 20.84 -44.94 -19.39
C SER A 261 20.98 -44.74 -20.90
N LEU A 262 21.97 -45.37 -21.54
CA LEU A 262 22.11 -45.35 -23.00
C LEU A 262 20.97 -46.11 -23.69
N ALA A 263 20.61 -47.31 -23.20
CA ALA A 263 19.51 -48.10 -23.76
C ALA A 263 18.14 -47.41 -23.61
N GLU A 264 17.88 -46.77 -22.46
CA GLU A 264 16.69 -45.96 -22.21
C GLU A 264 16.57 -44.78 -23.20
N LYS A 265 17.67 -44.05 -23.42
CA LYS A 265 17.74 -42.97 -24.43
C LYS A 265 17.54 -43.48 -25.86
N GLN A 266 18.03 -44.68 -26.18
CA GLN A 266 17.80 -45.31 -27.48
C GLN A 266 16.34 -45.71 -27.67
N LEU A 267 15.68 -46.24 -26.63
CA LEU A 267 14.26 -46.58 -26.66
C LEU A 267 13.40 -45.34 -26.92
N SER A 268 13.63 -44.25 -26.17
CA SER A 268 12.85 -43.01 -26.35
C SER A 268 13.08 -42.35 -27.72
N ALA A 269 14.28 -42.46 -28.28
CA ALA A 269 14.54 -42.01 -29.66
C ALA A 269 13.75 -42.82 -30.70
N LEU A 270 13.65 -44.14 -30.54
CA LEU A 270 12.86 -45.03 -31.42
C LEU A 270 11.35 -44.76 -31.31
N GLU A 271 10.84 -44.47 -30.10
CA GLU A 271 9.44 -44.06 -29.90
C GLU A 271 9.11 -42.74 -30.61
N ILE A 272 10.01 -41.76 -30.54
CA ILE A 272 9.86 -40.48 -31.26
C ILE A 272 9.90 -40.72 -32.78
N GLU A 273 10.83 -41.54 -33.28
CA GLU A 273 10.91 -41.90 -34.71
C GLU A 273 9.67 -42.67 -35.20
N ALA A 274 9.05 -43.49 -34.35
CA ALA A 274 7.78 -44.15 -34.66
C ALA A 274 6.64 -43.13 -34.81
N LYS A 275 6.50 -42.19 -33.87
CA LYS A 275 5.48 -41.11 -33.93
C LYS A 275 5.66 -40.20 -35.15
N ILE A 276 6.90 -39.83 -35.48
CA ILE A 276 7.19 -39.03 -36.69
C ILE A 276 6.72 -39.76 -37.95
N ARG A 277 6.99 -41.07 -38.07
CA ARG A 277 6.53 -41.88 -39.21
C ARG A 277 5.01 -42.00 -39.30
N GLU A 278 4.31 -42.04 -38.18
CA GLU A 278 2.84 -42.02 -38.13
C GLU A 278 2.31 -40.68 -38.66
N SER A 279 2.79 -39.55 -38.15
CA SER A 279 2.41 -38.23 -38.65
C SER A 279 2.77 -38.00 -40.12
N GLU A 280 3.91 -38.50 -40.61
CA GLU A 280 4.25 -38.45 -42.03
C GLU A 280 3.26 -39.22 -42.92
N LEU A 281 2.69 -40.32 -42.43
CA LEU A 281 1.70 -41.09 -43.15
C LEU A 281 0.35 -40.35 -43.20
N GLU A 282 -0.05 -39.69 -42.12
CA GLU A 282 -1.25 -38.83 -42.08
C GLU A 282 -1.14 -37.66 -43.06
N VAL A 283 -0.01 -36.94 -43.06
CA VAL A 283 0.25 -35.84 -44.00
C VAL A 283 0.16 -36.33 -45.45
N LYS A 284 0.78 -37.47 -45.78
CA LYS A 284 0.69 -38.08 -47.13
C LYS A 284 -0.72 -38.54 -47.51
N GLN A 285 -1.61 -38.81 -46.55
CA GLN A 285 -3.02 -39.07 -46.84
C GLN A 285 -3.75 -37.75 -47.15
N GLN A 286 -3.52 -36.70 -46.35
CA GLN A 286 -4.10 -35.37 -46.57
C GLN A 286 -3.69 -34.78 -47.93
N GLU A 287 -2.41 -34.91 -48.32
CA GLU A 287 -1.94 -34.50 -49.65
C GLU A 287 -2.69 -35.21 -50.80
N LYS A 288 -2.97 -36.51 -50.66
CA LYS A 288 -3.75 -37.26 -51.65
C LYS A 288 -5.20 -36.76 -51.74
N PHE A 289 -5.83 -36.46 -50.61
CA PHE A 289 -7.18 -35.87 -50.59
C PHE A 289 -7.20 -34.48 -51.25
N ALA A 290 -6.22 -33.62 -50.95
CA ALA A 290 -6.08 -32.31 -51.59
C ALA A 290 -5.90 -32.41 -53.12
N LEU A 291 -5.10 -33.37 -53.59
CA LEU A 291 -4.91 -33.64 -55.02
C LEU A 291 -6.20 -34.13 -55.69
N GLN A 292 -6.95 -35.04 -55.04
CA GLN A 292 -8.25 -35.50 -55.54
C GLN A 292 -9.28 -34.37 -55.62
N ALA A 293 -9.36 -33.52 -54.59
CA ALA A 293 -10.23 -32.33 -54.59
C ALA A 293 -9.86 -31.36 -55.73
N THR A 294 -8.57 -31.15 -55.98
CA THR A 294 -8.07 -30.31 -57.09
C THR A 294 -8.46 -30.88 -58.45
N LEU A 295 -8.35 -32.20 -58.65
CA LEU A 295 -8.80 -32.87 -59.89
C LEU A 295 -10.31 -32.77 -60.08
N HIS A 296 -11.11 -32.91 -59.01
CA HIS A 296 -12.55 -32.77 -59.06
C HIS A 296 -12.97 -31.34 -59.42
N LEU A 297 -12.30 -30.32 -58.86
CA LEU A 297 -12.49 -28.91 -59.22
C LEU A 297 -12.22 -28.69 -60.73
N GLN A 298 -11.11 -29.22 -61.26
CA GLN A 298 -10.77 -29.10 -62.69
C GLN A 298 -11.76 -29.83 -63.61
N GLN A 299 -12.35 -30.95 -63.17
CA GLN A 299 -13.41 -31.62 -63.93
C GLN A 299 -14.71 -30.81 -63.92
N SER A 300 -15.07 -30.25 -62.77
CA SER A 300 -16.24 -29.38 -62.61
C SER A 300 -16.15 -28.13 -63.48
N THR A 301 -15.02 -27.42 -63.49
CA THR A 301 -14.84 -26.21 -64.32
C THR A 301 -14.95 -26.52 -65.82
N LYS A 302 -14.42 -27.65 -66.30
CA LYS A 302 -14.58 -28.08 -67.70
C LYS A 302 -16.04 -28.39 -68.06
N GLU A 303 -16.78 -29.03 -67.17
CA GLU A 303 -18.21 -29.33 -67.39
C GLU A 303 -19.07 -28.05 -67.35
N VAL A 304 -18.72 -27.07 -66.51
CA VAL A 304 -19.35 -25.74 -66.50
C VAL A 304 -19.15 -25.03 -67.83
N GLU A 305 -17.92 -24.98 -68.36
CA GLU A 305 -17.67 -24.29 -69.63
C GLU A 305 -18.36 -25.00 -70.82
N ARG A 306 -18.35 -26.34 -70.86
CA ARG A 306 -19.09 -27.13 -71.85
C ARG A 306 -20.60 -26.87 -71.80
N ARG A 307 -21.18 -26.70 -70.60
CA ARG A 307 -22.60 -26.32 -70.44
C ARG A 307 -22.87 -24.88 -70.86
N ARG A 308 -21.91 -23.98 -70.68
CA ARG A 308 -21.99 -22.58 -71.12
C ARG A 308 -22.06 -22.45 -72.64
N GLU A 309 -21.22 -23.21 -73.35
CA GLU A 309 -21.26 -23.31 -74.82
C GLU A 309 -22.63 -23.82 -75.29
N LEU A 310 -23.09 -24.95 -74.74
CA LEU A 310 -24.42 -25.52 -75.05
C LEU A 310 -25.57 -24.56 -74.74
N LEU A 311 -25.50 -23.81 -73.65
CA LEU A 311 -26.49 -22.78 -73.31
C LEU A 311 -26.49 -21.65 -74.37
N SER A 312 -25.32 -21.26 -74.87
CA SER A 312 -25.21 -20.20 -75.89
C SER A 312 -25.81 -20.63 -77.23
N ASP A 313 -25.63 -21.90 -77.63
CA ASP A 313 -26.23 -22.45 -78.84
C ASP A 313 -27.73 -22.71 -78.68
N ALA A 314 -28.16 -23.23 -77.52
CA ALA A 314 -29.58 -23.37 -77.20
C ALA A 314 -30.31 -22.02 -77.17
N LYS A 315 -29.66 -20.95 -76.66
CA LYS A 315 -30.19 -19.59 -76.66
C LYS A 315 -30.37 -19.05 -78.08
N ARG A 316 -29.35 -19.16 -78.95
CA ARG A 316 -29.46 -18.82 -80.38
C ARG A 316 -30.59 -19.58 -81.07
N HIS A 317 -30.75 -20.86 -80.74
CA HIS A 317 -31.79 -21.70 -81.35
C HIS A 317 -33.20 -21.29 -80.87
N ALA A 318 -33.39 -21.04 -79.57
CA ALA A 318 -34.64 -20.57 -78.99
C ALA A 318 -35.06 -19.20 -79.57
N GLU A 319 -34.13 -18.25 -79.67
CA GLU A 319 -34.35 -16.92 -80.26
C GLU A 319 -34.76 -16.98 -81.75
N SER A 320 -34.43 -18.06 -82.46
CA SER A 320 -34.87 -18.31 -83.85
C SER A 320 -36.25 -18.96 -84.00
N MET A 321 -36.77 -19.60 -82.94
CA MET A 321 -37.95 -20.48 -83.03
C MET A 321 -39.21 -19.96 -82.32
N ALA A 322 -39.10 -19.02 -81.37
CA ALA A 322 -40.27 -18.43 -80.73
C ALA A 322 -40.07 -16.96 -80.31
N LYS A 323 -40.98 -16.08 -80.75
CA LYS A 323 -41.15 -14.76 -80.12
C LYS A 323 -41.99 -14.90 -78.85
N ILE A 324 -41.56 -14.25 -77.78
CA ILE A 324 -42.21 -14.26 -76.46
C ILE A 324 -43.66 -13.76 -76.57
N THR A 325 -44.60 -14.54 -76.04
CA THR A 325 -46.02 -14.19 -75.91
C THR A 325 -46.25 -13.23 -74.72
N PRO A 326 -47.25 -12.33 -74.81
CA PRO A 326 -47.44 -11.26 -73.83
C PRO A 326 -47.79 -11.75 -72.41
N GLU A 327 -48.34 -12.96 -72.25
CA GLU A 327 -48.63 -13.56 -70.95
C GLU A 327 -47.34 -13.96 -70.20
N LEU A 328 -46.33 -14.51 -70.90
CA LEU A 328 -45.02 -14.82 -70.30
C LEU A 328 -44.24 -13.56 -69.94
N GLN A 329 -44.38 -12.51 -70.74
CA GLN A 329 -43.74 -11.22 -70.48
C GLN A 329 -44.25 -10.57 -69.19
N LYS A 330 -45.50 -10.84 -68.81
CA LYS A 330 -46.11 -10.29 -67.59
C LYS A 330 -45.60 -10.98 -66.31
N ALA A 331 -45.36 -12.29 -66.35
CA ALA A 331 -44.72 -13.01 -65.24
C ALA A 331 -43.22 -12.68 -65.10
N PHE A 332 -42.53 -12.40 -66.20
CA PHE A 332 -41.13 -11.95 -66.16
C PHE A 332 -40.95 -10.52 -65.60
N LEU A 333 -41.99 -9.68 -65.63
CA LEU A 333 -41.98 -8.32 -65.06
C LEU A 333 -42.12 -8.29 -63.52
N GLU A 334 -42.53 -9.39 -62.90
CA GLU A 334 -42.58 -9.54 -61.43
C GLU A 334 -41.26 -10.06 -60.84
N MET A 335 -40.30 -10.46 -61.68
CA MET A 335 -38.92 -10.75 -61.30
C MET A 335 -38.00 -9.55 -61.60
N PRO A 336 -36.89 -9.37 -60.86
CA PRO A 336 -35.89 -8.35 -61.18
C PRO A 336 -35.33 -8.58 -62.59
N ALA A 337 -35.24 -7.52 -63.38
CA ALA A 337 -35.11 -7.62 -64.83
C ALA A 337 -33.66 -7.68 -65.33
N THR A 338 -32.69 -7.47 -64.43
CA THR A 338 -31.25 -7.50 -64.72
C THR A 338 -30.54 -8.63 -63.96
N ILE A 339 -29.44 -9.11 -64.54
CA ILE A 339 -28.62 -10.14 -63.89
C ILE A 339 -28.03 -9.56 -62.60
N GLU A 340 -27.64 -8.29 -62.62
CA GLU A 340 -27.12 -7.56 -61.47
C GLU A 340 -28.12 -7.48 -60.30
N GLU A 341 -29.42 -7.27 -60.54
CA GLU A 341 -30.44 -7.26 -59.47
C GLU A 341 -30.75 -8.65 -58.93
N LEU A 342 -30.71 -9.68 -59.79
CA LEU A 342 -30.87 -11.09 -59.37
C LEU A 342 -29.65 -11.58 -58.57
N GLU A 343 -28.44 -11.24 -59.01
CA GLU A 343 -27.20 -11.49 -58.27
C GLU A 343 -27.20 -10.71 -56.95
N ALA A 344 -27.64 -9.46 -56.92
CA ALA A 344 -27.80 -8.69 -55.68
C ALA A 344 -28.82 -9.34 -54.72
N ALA A 345 -29.98 -9.80 -55.20
CA ALA A 345 -30.98 -10.47 -54.37
C ALA A 345 -30.52 -11.85 -53.86
N ILE A 346 -29.75 -12.60 -54.66
CA ILE A 346 -29.11 -13.85 -54.23
C ILE A 346 -28.02 -13.54 -53.19
N GLN A 347 -27.21 -12.50 -53.42
CA GLN A 347 -26.13 -12.11 -52.53
C GLN A 347 -26.66 -11.54 -51.20
N ASP A 348 -27.77 -10.83 -51.21
CA ASP A 348 -28.45 -10.36 -49.98
C ASP A 348 -29.05 -11.54 -49.20
N ASN A 349 -29.72 -12.49 -49.86
CA ASN A 349 -30.18 -13.72 -49.20
C ASN A 349 -29.02 -14.57 -48.65
N LEU A 350 -27.90 -14.67 -49.37
CA LEU A 350 -26.68 -15.34 -48.90
C LEU A 350 -26.03 -14.58 -47.74
N ALA A 351 -26.05 -13.25 -47.74
CA ALA A 351 -25.55 -12.42 -46.65
C ALA A 351 -26.43 -12.56 -45.39
N GLN A 352 -27.76 -12.55 -45.56
CA GLN A 352 -28.71 -12.80 -44.47
C GLN A 352 -28.54 -14.22 -43.90
N ALA A 353 -28.44 -15.26 -44.75
CA ALA A 353 -28.21 -16.64 -44.32
C ALA A 353 -26.85 -16.81 -43.62
N SER A 354 -25.79 -16.18 -44.14
CA SER A 354 -24.44 -16.19 -43.54
C SER A 354 -24.42 -15.44 -42.21
N SER A 355 -25.15 -14.32 -42.10
CA SER A 355 -25.31 -13.57 -40.85
C SER A 355 -26.04 -14.40 -39.79
N ILE A 356 -27.12 -15.11 -40.15
CA ILE A 356 -27.83 -16.02 -39.26
C ILE A 356 -26.92 -17.19 -38.82
N LEU A 357 -26.15 -17.78 -39.73
CA LEU A 357 -25.22 -18.86 -39.41
C LEU A 357 -24.13 -18.39 -38.42
N LEU A 358 -23.55 -17.21 -38.65
CA LEU A 358 -22.52 -16.62 -37.80
C LEU A 358 -23.09 -16.22 -36.42
N LEU A 359 -24.32 -15.69 -36.39
CA LEU A 359 -25.03 -15.38 -35.15
C LEU A 359 -25.33 -16.63 -34.33
N ASN A 360 -25.73 -17.74 -34.97
CA ASN A 360 -25.98 -19.01 -34.27
C ASN A 360 -24.71 -19.57 -33.62
N GLN A 361 -23.57 -19.53 -34.32
CA GLN A 361 -22.27 -19.93 -33.75
C GLN A 361 -21.88 -19.05 -32.56
N ASN A 362 -22.00 -17.72 -32.71
CA ASN A 362 -21.74 -16.79 -31.60
C ASN A 362 -22.68 -17.03 -30.40
N ILE A 363 -23.94 -17.41 -30.62
CA ILE A 363 -24.90 -17.75 -29.56
C ILE A 363 -24.51 -19.04 -28.85
N GLU A 364 -24.08 -20.08 -29.57
CA GLU A 364 -23.57 -21.32 -28.98
C GLU A 364 -22.33 -21.06 -28.11
N ASP A 365 -21.36 -20.30 -28.62
CA ASP A 365 -20.16 -19.91 -27.87
C ASP A 365 -20.49 -19.04 -26.64
N LEU A 366 -21.40 -18.06 -26.77
CA LEU A 366 -21.88 -17.24 -25.65
C LEU A 366 -22.64 -18.06 -24.60
N THR A 367 -23.44 -19.04 -25.02
CA THR A 367 -24.17 -19.92 -24.09
C THR A 367 -23.20 -20.80 -23.32
N LYS A 368 -22.19 -21.36 -23.99
CA LYS A 368 -21.13 -22.14 -23.35
C LYS A 368 -20.30 -21.32 -22.37
N ALA A 369 -19.93 -20.09 -22.74
CA ALA A 369 -19.24 -19.16 -21.84
C ALA A 369 -20.08 -18.80 -20.61
N LEU A 370 -21.40 -18.65 -20.77
CA LEU A 370 -22.32 -18.40 -19.65
C LEU A 370 -22.45 -19.61 -18.72
N GLU A 371 -22.51 -20.84 -19.26
CA GLU A 371 -22.49 -22.07 -18.46
C GLU A 371 -21.16 -22.25 -17.71
N GLU A 372 -20.04 -21.88 -18.33
CA GLU A 372 -18.70 -21.88 -17.70
C GLU A 372 -18.64 -20.84 -16.56
N GLU A 373 -19.05 -19.59 -16.78
CA GLU A 373 -19.13 -18.57 -15.72
C GLU A 373 -20.10 -18.95 -14.58
N GLU A 374 -21.27 -19.53 -14.89
CA GLU A 374 -22.21 -19.96 -13.85
C GLU A 374 -21.62 -21.11 -13.01
N GLN A 375 -20.90 -22.03 -13.65
CA GLN A 375 -20.24 -23.13 -12.95
C GLN A 375 -19.06 -22.65 -12.09
N GLU A 376 -18.26 -21.70 -12.57
CA GLU A 376 -17.20 -21.04 -11.78
C GLU A 376 -17.80 -20.29 -10.57
N LEU A 377 -18.86 -19.52 -10.78
CA LEU A 377 -19.56 -18.78 -9.73
C LEU A 377 -20.14 -19.72 -8.66
N ARG A 378 -20.76 -20.83 -9.07
CA ARG A 378 -21.24 -21.88 -8.14
C ARG A 378 -20.10 -22.51 -7.34
N THR A 379 -18.95 -22.76 -7.97
CA THR A 379 -17.76 -23.30 -7.28
C THR A 379 -17.22 -22.29 -6.28
N CYS A 380 -17.08 -21.01 -6.64
CA CYS A 380 -16.65 -19.92 -5.76
C CYS A 380 -17.59 -19.76 -4.54
N PHE A 381 -18.90 -19.78 -4.73
CA PHE A 381 -19.86 -19.75 -3.61
C PHE A 381 -19.72 -20.98 -2.69
N GLY A 382 -19.44 -22.16 -3.24
CA GLY A 382 -19.15 -23.37 -2.45
C GLY A 382 -17.86 -23.25 -1.62
N GLU A 383 -16.80 -22.63 -2.17
CA GLU A 383 -15.56 -22.35 -1.45
C GLU A 383 -15.78 -21.34 -0.31
N ILE A 384 -16.58 -20.30 -0.53
CA ILE A 384 -16.91 -19.31 0.50
C ILE A 384 -17.69 -19.95 1.67
N GLU A 385 -18.73 -20.75 1.38
CA GLU A 385 -19.52 -21.41 2.43
C GLU A 385 -18.73 -22.51 3.17
N THR A 386 -17.87 -23.27 2.48
CA THR A 386 -16.98 -24.23 3.16
C THR A 386 -15.93 -23.54 4.04
N LEU A 387 -15.35 -22.42 3.59
CA LEU A 387 -14.45 -21.61 4.40
C LEU A 387 -15.17 -21.02 5.63
N LYS A 388 -16.34 -20.41 5.44
CA LYS A 388 -17.22 -19.89 6.51
C LYS A 388 -17.58 -20.96 7.53
N GLY A 389 -17.89 -22.18 7.06
CA GLY A 389 -18.19 -23.34 7.90
C GLY A 389 -17.03 -23.78 8.82
N SER A 390 -15.78 -23.48 8.47
CA SER A 390 -14.61 -23.74 9.32
C SER A 390 -14.20 -22.54 10.20
N TRP A 391 -14.27 -21.34 9.62
CA TRP A 391 -13.85 -20.08 10.24
C TRP A 391 -14.82 -19.61 11.33
N LEU A 392 -16.12 -19.56 11.05
CA LEU A 392 -17.12 -18.98 11.95
C LEU A 392 -17.23 -19.74 13.29
N PRO A 393 -17.22 -21.09 13.34
CA PRO A 393 -17.16 -21.80 14.63
C PRO A 393 -15.89 -21.52 15.44
N THR A 394 -14.75 -21.33 14.76
CA THR A 394 -13.47 -21.02 15.40
C THR A 394 -13.49 -19.60 16.00
N LEU A 395 -14.04 -18.63 15.26
CA LEU A 395 -14.24 -17.26 15.75
C LEU A 395 -15.23 -17.21 16.93
N ARG A 396 -16.38 -17.89 16.83
CA ARG A 396 -17.36 -18.02 17.93
C ARG A 396 -16.73 -18.63 19.19
N ASN A 397 -15.91 -19.67 19.05
CA ASN A 397 -15.19 -20.27 20.17
C ASN A 397 -14.20 -19.29 20.82
N LEU A 398 -13.43 -18.55 20.02
CA LEU A 398 -12.51 -17.51 20.51
C LEU A 398 -13.26 -16.42 21.28
N VAL A 399 -14.35 -15.89 20.73
CA VAL A 399 -15.17 -14.86 21.39
C VAL A 399 -15.82 -15.41 22.67
N SER A 400 -16.25 -16.67 22.69
CA SER A 400 -16.75 -17.34 23.90
C SER A 400 -15.68 -17.44 25.00
N GLN A 401 -14.43 -17.76 24.65
CA GLN A 401 -13.30 -17.76 25.59
C GLN A 401 -13.03 -16.35 26.15
N ILE A 402 -12.97 -15.33 25.28
CA ILE A 402 -12.82 -13.92 25.69
C ILE A 402 -13.95 -13.51 26.64
N ASN A 403 -15.20 -13.84 26.30
CA ASN A 403 -16.38 -13.53 27.10
C ASN A 403 -16.33 -14.22 28.47
N GLY A 404 -15.87 -15.46 28.54
CA GLY A 404 -15.72 -16.21 29.80
C GLY A 404 -14.73 -15.54 30.77
N THR A 405 -13.57 -15.09 30.27
CA THR A 405 -12.59 -14.36 31.10
C THR A 405 -13.09 -12.94 31.43
N PHE A 406 -13.69 -12.23 30.46
CA PHE A 406 -14.23 -10.89 30.66
C PHE A 406 -15.35 -10.85 31.69
N SER A 407 -16.32 -11.76 31.57
CA SER A 407 -17.43 -11.91 32.51
C SER A 407 -16.94 -12.18 33.93
N ARG A 408 -15.93 -13.06 34.10
CA ARG A 408 -15.33 -13.37 35.40
C ARG A 408 -14.67 -12.14 36.02
N ASN A 409 -13.81 -11.45 35.26
CA ASN A 409 -13.10 -10.26 35.72
C ASN A 409 -14.06 -9.13 36.11
N PHE A 410 -15.18 -8.99 35.37
CA PHE A 410 -16.26 -8.06 35.71
C PHE A 410 -17.01 -8.46 36.99
N GLN A 411 -17.35 -9.74 37.15
CA GLN A 411 -18.03 -10.26 38.34
C GLN A 411 -17.21 -10.06 39.61
N GLU A 412 -15.88 -10.25 39.56
CA GLU A 412 -14.98 -9.95 40.69
C GLU A 412 -14.99 -8.46 41.09
N MET A 413 -15.35 -7.56 40.18
CA MET A 413 -15.52 -6.13 40.48
C MET A 413 -16.92 -5.78 41.02
N ALA A 414 -17.82 -6.76 41.19
CA ALA A 414 -19.25 -6.62 41.49
C ALA A 414 -20.06 -5.91 40.39
N VAL A 415 -19.62 -6.08 39.14
CA VAL A 415 -20.18 -5.50 37.90
C VAL A 415 -20.55 -6.65 36.96
N ALA A 416 -21.42 -6.43 35.97
CA ALA A 416 -21.63 -7.41 34.90
C ALA A 416 -21.12 -6.86 33.56
N GLY A 417 -20.48 -7.72 32.77
CA GLY A 417 -19.96 -7.41 31.44
C GLY A 417 -20.08 -8.65 30.55
N GLU A 418 -20.33 -8.43 29.26
CA GLU A 418 -20.51 -9.47 28.25
C GLU A 418 -19.80 -9.02 26.96
N VAL A 419 -19.14 -9.95 26.27
CA VAL A 419 -18.59 -9.78 24.92
C VAL A 419 -19.32 -10.74 23.99
N SER A 420 -19.96 -10.20 22.95
CA SER A 420 -20.65 -10.98 21.91
C SER A 420 -20.11 -10.65 20.52
N LEU A 421 -20.11 -11.65 19.63
CA LEU A 421 -19.90 -11.44 18.20
C LEU A 421 -21.23 -10.95 17.60
N ASP A 422 -21.16 -9.88 16.82
CA ASP A 422 -22.27 -9.39 15.99
C ASP A 422 -22.10 -10.01 14.59
N GLU A 423 -23.04 -10.85 14.19
CA GLU A 423 -22.95 -11.70 13.00
C GLU A 423 -23.99 -11.26 11.96
N HIS A 424 -23.53 -10.98 10.73
CA HIS A 424 -24.35 -10.46 9.63
C HIS A 424 -24.30 -11.37 8.38
N ASP A 425 -24.50 -12.67 8.58
CA ASP A 425 -24.56 -13.75 7.57
C ASP A 425 -23.43 -13.78 6.52
N MET A 426 -23.57 -12.98 5.46
CA MET A 426 -22.62 -12.89 4.32
C MET A 426 -21.98 -11.50 4.19
N ASP A 427 -22.47 -10.48 4.92
CA ASP A 427 -21.83 -9.17 4.97
C ASP A 427 -20.72 -9.18 6.03
N PHE A 428 -19.58 -9.79 5.67
CA PHE A 428 -18.38 -9.85 6.51
C PHE A 428 -17.83 -8.47 6.91
N ARG A 429 -18.26 -7.37 6.26
CA ARG A 429 -17.85 -6.00 6.66
C ARG A 429 -18.67 -5.46 7.83
N ALA A 430 -19.88 -5.98 8.05
CA ALA A 430 -20.73 -5.62 9.18
C ALA A 430 -20.41 -6.41 10.46
N TYR A 431 -19.63 -7.49 10.38
CA TYR A 431 -19.22 -8.27 11.56
C TYR A 431 -18.42 -7.43 12.55
N GLY A 432 -18.76 -7.53 13.84
CA GLY A 432 -18.15 -6.72 14.90
C GLY A 432 -18.09 -7.41 16.26
N ILE A 433 -17.25 -6.89 17.16
CA ILE A 433 -17.25 -7.29 18.57
C ILE A 433 -18.05 -6.26 19.37
N VAL A 434 -19.14 -6.72 19.99
CA VAL A 434 -20.02 -5.89 20.82
C VAL A 434 -19.72 -6.17 22.29
N ILE A 435 -19.24 -5.14 22.98
CA ILE A 435 -18.99 -5.17 24.42
C ILE A 435 -20.19 -4.51 25.13
N LYS A 436 -20.84 -5.24 26.04
CA LYS A 436 -21.94 -4.76 26.88
C LYS A 436 -21.51 -4.74 28.34
N VAL A 437 -21.89 -3.70 29.08
CA VAL A 437 -21.48 -3.50 30.48
C VAL A 437 -22.63 -2.97 31.34
N LYS A 438 -22.58 -3.28 32.65
CA LYS A 438 -23.58 -2.90 33.66
C LYS A 438 -22.89 -2.59 35.00
N PHE A 439 -22.68 -1.31 35.27
CA PHE A 439 -22.04 -0.78 36.50
C PHE A 439 -22.98 -0.55 37.68
N ARG A 440 -24.31 -0.59 37.47
CA ARG A 440 -25.32 -0.42 38.53
C ARG A 440 -26.16 -1.68 38.67
N GLN A 441 -26.41 -2.15 39.89
CA GLN A 441 -27.21 -3.36 40.13
C GLN A 441 -28.61 -3.29 39.51
N SER A 442 -29.23 -2.10 39.54
CA SER A 442 -30.54 -1.80 38.94
C SER A 442 -30.52 -1.51 37.42
N GLY A 443 -29.33 -1.43 36.79
CA GLY A 443 -29.20 -1.17 35.36
C GLY A 443 -29.47 -2.41 34.49
N GLN A 444 -29.54 -2.21 33.18
CA GLN A 444 -29.47 -3.27 32.17
C GLN A 444 -28.05 -3.33 31.57
N LEU A 445 -27.71 -4.42 30.89
CA LEU A 445 -26.50 -4.52 30.07
C LEU A 445 -26.64 -3.60 28.86
N GLN A 446 -25.79 -2.57 28.76
CA GLN A 446 -25.79 -1.62 27.65
C GLN A 446 -24.48 -1.69 26.88
N VAL A 447 -24.56 -1.49 25.56
CA VAL A 447 -23.38 -1.42 24.69
C VAL A 447 -22.45 -0.30 25.15
N LEU A 448 -21.14 -0.55 25.13
CA LEU A 448 -20.11 0.42 25.49
C LEU A 448 -20.13 1.58 24.49
N SER A 449 -20.51 2.78 24.96
CA SER A 449 -20.86 3.94 24.17
C SER A 449 -20.45 5.22 24.89
N ALA A 450 -19.90 6.19 24.15
CA ALA A 450 -19.50 7.49 24.71
C ALA A 450 -20.65 8.29 25.36
N HIS A 451 -21.91 7.95 25.04
CA HIS A 451 -23.10 8.64 25.56
C HIS A 451 -23.68 8.03 26.84
N HIS A 452 -23.34 6.79 27.19
CA HIS A 452 -24.00 6.02 28.25
C HIS A 452 -23.13 5.75 29.48
N GLN A 453 -21.80 5.69 29.33
CA GLN A 453 -20.86 5.44 30.42
C GLN A 453 -19.86 6.57 30.58
N SER A 454 -19.42 6.80 31.82
CA SER A 454 -18.39 7.78 32.16
C SER A 454 -17.02 7.43 31.57
N GLY A 455 -16.11 8.41 31.49
CA GLY A 455 -14.73 8.19 31.01
C GLY A 455 -13.98 7.11 31.81
N GLY A 456 -14.19 7.07 33.13
CA GLY A 456 -13.62 6.04 34.01
C GLY A 456 -14.17 4.65 33.72
N GLU A 457 -15.50 4.49 33.68
CA GLU A 457 -16.17 3.21 33.36
C GLU A 457 -15.76 2.67 31.97
N ARG A 458 -15.60 3.57 30.98
CA ARG A 458 -15.08 3.21 29.65
C ARG A 458 -13.65 2.70 29.72
N SER A 459 -12.77 3.40 30.43
CA SER A 459 -11.38 3.00 30.62
C SER A 459 -11.28 1.63 31.28
N VAL A 460 -11.97 1.43 32.41
CA VAL A 460 -12.09 0.13 33.10
C VAL A 460 -12.51 -0.98 32.14
N SER A 461 -13.58 -0.74 31.35
CA SER A 461 -14.11 -1.74 30.42
C SER A 461 -13.11 -2.12 29.34
N THR A 462 -12.44 -1.15 28.74
CA THR A 462 -11.39 -1.39 27.73
C THR A 462 -10.19 -2.12 28.32
N ILE A 463 -9.75 -1.76 29.53
CA ILE A 463 -8.62 -2.40 30.20
C ILE A 463 -8.93 -3.87 30.53
N LEU A 464 -10.10 -4.15 31.09
CA LEU A 464 -10.53 -5.52 31.40
C LEU A 464 -10.72 -6.39 30.14
N TYR A 465 -11.14 -5.78 29.02
CA TYR A 465 -11.16 -6.45 27.72
C TYR A 465 -9.75 -6.81 27.26
N LEU A 466 -8.79 -5.89 27.34
CA LEU A 466 -7.38 -6.16 27.03
C LEU A 466 -6.76 -7.21 27.96
N VAL A 467 -7.15 -7.23 29.25
CA VAL A 467 -6.75 -8.30 30.19
C VAL A 467 -7.33 -9.65 29.76
N SER A 468 -8.56 -9.70 29.27
CA SER A 468 -9.21 -10.94 28.81
C SER A 468 -8.61 -11.51 27.51
N LEU A 469 -7.87 -10.69 26.75
CA LEU A 469 -7.08 -11.12 25.59
C LEU A 469 -5.70 -11.68 25.97
N GLN A 470 -5.27 -11.58 27.24
CA GLN A 470 -3.91 -11.97 27.63
C GLN A 470 -3.65 -13.47 27.54
N ASP A 471 -4.64 -14.30 27.86
CA ASP A 471 -4.51 -15.77 27.82
C ASP A 471 -4.47 -16.31 26.38
N LEU A 472 -4.93 -15.51 25.41
CA LEU A 472 -5.08 -15.86 24.00
C LEU A 472 -3.94 -15.31 23.13
N THR A 473 -3.09 -14.43 23.67
CA THR A 473 -2.05 -13.72 22.92
C THR A 473 -0.64 -14.15 23.35
N ASN A 474 0.04 -14.91 22.48
CA ASN A 474 1.44 -15.27 22.69
C ASN A 474 2.37 -14.08 22.37
N CYS A 475 2.79 -13.35 23.40
CA CYS A 475 3.76 -12.27 23.31
C CYS A 475 4.85 -12.47 24.38
N PRO A 476 6.12 -12.07 24.14
CA PRO A 476 7.21 -12.34 25.07
C PRO A 476 7.15 -11.45 26.33
N PHE A 477 6.65 -10.22 26.19
CA PHE A 477 6.42 -9.28 27.28
C PHE A 477 5.34 -8.28 26.87
N ARG A 478 4.75 -7.60 27.85
CA ARG A 478 3.75 -6.54 27.71
C ARG A 478 4.26 -5.27 28.40
N VAL A 479 3.96 -4.11 27.82
CA VAL A 479 4.23 -2.80 28.45
C VAL A 479 2.92 -2.05 28.53
N VAL A 480 2.64 -1.53 29.72
CA VAL A 480 1.42 -0.81 30.07
C VAL A 480 1.84 0.52 30.66
N ASP A 481 1.41 1.63 30.08
CA ASP A 481 1.85 2.98 30.47
C ASP A 481 0.64 3.87 30.77
N GLU A 482 0.72 4.61 31.87
CA GLU A 482 -0.28 5.57 32.37
C GLU A 482 -1.75 5.08 32.47
N ILE A 483 -1.97 3.76 32.44
CA ILE A 483 -3.29 3.10 32.34
C ILE A 483 -4.26 3.44 33.48
N ASN A 484 -3.76 3.98 34.60
CA ASN A 484 -4.56 4.35 35.77
C ASN A 484 -5.02 5.82 35.80
N GLN A 485 -4.70 6.63 34.80
CA GLN A 485 -5.20 8.00 34.69
C GLN A 485 -6.69 8.05 34.29
N GLY A 486 -7.42 9.05 34.79
CA GLY A 486 -8.82 9.31 34.41
C GLY A 486 -9.88 8.41 35.07
N MET A 487 -9.51 7.59 36.05
CA MET A 487 -10.43 6.77 36.86
C MET A 487 -10.56 7.30 38.29
N ASP A 488 -11.67 6.97 38.94
CA ASP A 488 -11.87 7.22 40.37
C ASP A 488 -11.12 6.18 41.23
N PRO A 489 -10.74 6.50 42.49
CA PRO A 489 -9.89 5.63 43.30
C PRO A 489 -10.44 4.23 43.57
N ILE A 490 -11.75 4.03 43.49
CA ILE A 490 -12.40 2.73 43.73
C ILE A 490 -12.20 1.82 42.52
N ASN A 491 -12.53 2.32 41.33
CA ASN A 491 -12.35 1.56 40.10
C ASN A 491 -10.87 1.39 39.72
N GLU A 492 -10.04 2.40 39.98
CA GLU A 492 -8.59 2.34 39.79
C GLU A 492 -7.97 1.19 40.59
N ARG A 493 -8.30 1.08 41.89
CA ARG A 493 -7.84 -0.03 42.76
C ARG A 493 -8.31 -1.39 42.24
N LYS A 494 -9.59 -1.53 41.90
CA LYS A 494 -10.15 -2.79 41.39
C LYS A 494 -9.50 -3.23 40.08
N MET A 495 -9.34 -2.31 39.12
CA MET A 495 -8.66 -2.55 37.85
C MET A 495 -7.22 -3.02 38.10
N PHE A 496 -6.48 -2.31 38.95
CA PHE A 496 -5.08 -2.64 39.23
C PHE A 496 -4.95 -4.02 39.90
N GLN A 497 -5.82 -4.36 40.85
CA GLN A 497 -5.87 -5.70 41.45
C GLN A 497 -6.11 -6.79 40.39
N GLN A 498 -7.04 -6.58 39.46
CA GLN A 498 -7.29 -7.52 38.37
C GLN A 498 -6.10 -7.65 37.41
N LEU A 499 -5.45 -6.54 37.06
CA LEU A 499 -4.26 -6.53 36.22
C LEU A 499 -3.08 -7.27 36.87
N VAL A 500 -2.82 -7.04 38.16
CA VAL A 500 -1.77 -7.74 38.92
C VAL A 500 -2.09 -9.23 39.04
N ARG A 501 -3.34 -9.60 39.35
CA ARG A 501 -3.78 -11.01 39.42
C ARG A 501 -3.57 -11.72 38.09
N ALA A 502 -4.01 -11.15 36.98
CA ALA A 502 -3.82 -11.71 35.65
C ALA A 502 -2.33 -11.85 35.29
N ALA A 503 -1.53 -10.80 35.48
CA ALA A 503 -0.10 -10.81 35.18
C ALA A 503 0.77 -11.62 36.15
N SER A 504 0.21 -12.18 37.23
CA SER A 504 0.91 -13.03 38.21
C SER A 504 0.57 -14.52 38.08
N GLN A 505 -0.22 -14.93 37.07
CA GLN A 505 -0.54 -16.34 36.86
C GLN A 505 0.64 -17.11 36.23
N LEU A 506 0.74 -18.42 36.51
CA LEU A 506 1.75 -19.28 35.88
C LEU A 506 1.65 -19.22 34.36
N ASN A 507 2.82 -19.23 33.70
CA ASN A 507 2.97 -19.16 32.23
C ASN A 507 2.47 -17.87 31.57
N THR A 508 2.23 -16.79 32.31
CA THR A 508 1.91 -15.48 31.72
C THR A 508 3.18 -14.72 31.28
N PRO A 509 3.13 -13.96 30.16
CA PRO A 509 4.21 -13.07 29.74
C PRO A 509 4.58 -11.99 30.76
N GLN A 510 5.85 -11.58 30.80
CA GLN A 510 6.31 -10.52 31.69
C GLN A 510 5.58 -9.20 31.40
N CYS A 511 4.95 -8.61 32.42
CA CYS A 511 4.23 -7.35 32.30
C CYS A 511 5.01 -6.21 32.98
N PHE A 512 5.35 -5.16 32.23
CA PHE A 512 5.90 -3.92 32.75
C PHE A 512 4.78 -2.89 32.88
N LEU A 513 4.49 -2.46 34.11
CA LEU A 513 3.52 -1.41 34.40
C LEU A 513 4.25 -0.12 34.80
N LEU A 514 4.11 0.90 33.96
CA LEU A 514 4.61 2.25 34.18
C LEU A 514 3.44 3.09 34.71
N THR A 515 3.59 3.63 35.91
CA THR A 515 2.60 4.53 36.51
C THR A 515 3.29 5.59 37.37
N PRO A 516 2.85 6.85 37.31
CA PRO A 516 3.32 7.90 38.22
C PRO A 516 2.69 7.80 39.62
N LYS A 517 1.75 6.86 39.85
CA LYS A 517 0.94 6.80 41.07
C LYS A 517 0.88 5.36 41.61
N LEU A 518 1.54 5.16 42.74
CA LEU A 518 1.36 3.97 43.58
C LEU A 518 0.07 4.08 44.38
N LEU A 519 -0.67 2.98 44.48
CA LEU A 519 -1.89 2.89 45.28
C LEU A 519 -1.56 2.37 46.68
N PRO A 520 -1.91 3.09 47.77
CA PRO A 520 -1.69 2.61 49.13
C PRO A 520 -2.56 1.38 49.42
N ASP A 521 -2.08 0.48 50.28
CA ASP A 521 -2.77 -0.74 50.70
C ASP A 521 -3.21 -1.66 49.55
N LEU A 522 -2.37 -1.76 48.51
CA LEU A 522 -2.58 -2.69 47.40
C LEU A 522 -1.88 -4.02 47.67
N GLU A 523 -2.60 -5.13 47.46
CA GLU A 523 -2.04 -6.48 47.51
C GLU A 523 -1.15 -6.74 46.28
N TYR A 524 0.17 -6.77 46.50
CA TYR A 524 1.15 -7.19 45.49
C TYR A 524 1.48 -8.68 45.68
N SER A 525 1.50 -9.45 44.59
CA SER A 525 1.97 -10.85 44.60
C SER A 525 3.49 -10.91 44.75
N GLU A 526 4.02 -12.02 45.28
CA GLU A 526 5.47 -12.30 45.28
C GLU A 526 6.08 -12.30 43.87
N ALA A 527 5.26 -12.52 42.83
CA ALA A 527 5.66 -12.42 41.43
C ALA A 527 5.83 -10.95 40.93
N CYS A 528 5.42 -9.96 41.72
CA CYS A 528 5.48 -8.54 41.36
C CYS A 528 6.75 -7.88 41.92
N SER A 529 7.41 -7.04 41.12
CA SER A 529 8.58 -6.25 41.53
C SER A 529 8.32 -4.76 41.29
N ILE A 530 8.43 -3.96 42.34
CA ILE A 530 8.22 -2.51 42.28
C ILE A 530 9.58 -1.81 42.05
N LEU A 531 9.69 -1.01 40.99
CA LEU A 531 10.90 -0.29 40.63
C LEU A 531 10.68 1.23 40.75
N ASN A 532 11.13 1.81 41.87
CA ASN A 532 11.04 3.25 42.12
C ASN A 532 12.23 3.98 41.49
N ILE A 533 11.96 4.78 40.45
CA ILE A 533 13.00 5.57 39.75
C ILE A 533 13.22 6.89 40.49
N MET A 534 14.33 6.99 41.22
CA MET A 534 14.74 8.20 41.94
C MET A 534 15.81 8.95 41.13
N ASN A 535 15.57 10.22 40.80
CA ASN A 535 16.53 11.07 40.09
C ASN A 535 16.67 12.43 40.80
N GLY A 536 17.90 12.85 41.06
CA GLY A 536 18.20 14.15 41.67
C GLY A 536 19.69 14.33 42.01
N PRO A 537 20.18 15.58 42.10
CA PRO A 537 21.60 15.88 42.31
C PRO A 537 22.18 15.40 43.66
N TRP A 538 21.32 15.01 44.61
CA TRP A 538 21.71 14.57 45.95
C TRP A 538 21.57 13.05 46.16
N ILE A 539 21.25 12.27 45.10
CA ILE A 539 20.92 10.84 45.23
C ILE A 539 22.11 9.95 45.63
N GLU A 540 23.35 10.40 45.42
CA GLU A 540 24.56 9.61 45.70
C GLU A 540 24.75 9.24 47.18
N GLN A 541 24.30 10.09 48.11
CA GLN A 541 24.45 9.83 49.55
C GLN A 541 23.40 8.81 50.05
N PRO A 542 22.09 8.97 49.79
CA PRO A 542 21.10 7.95 50.12
C PRO A 542 21.33 6.60 49.40
N ALA A 543 21.76 6.61 48.13
CA ALA A 543 22.03 5.37 47.39
C ALA A 543 23.17 4.53 48.01
N LYS A 544 24.17 5.17 48.63
CA LYS A 544 25.26 4.49 49.36
C LYS A 544 24.83 3.94 50.73
N LEU A 545 23.76 4.48 51.33
CA LEU A 545 23.18 3.93 52.55
C LEU A 545 22.22 2.77 52.24
N TRP A 546 21.53 2.84 51.09
CA TRP A 546 20.53 1.85 50.70
C TRP A 546 21.11 0.55 50.13
N SER A 547 22.41 0.51 49.80
CA SER A 547 23.08 -0.69 49.26
C SER A 547 23.10 -1.91 50.19
N ASN A 548 22.65 -1.76 51.44
CA ASN A 548 22.55 -2.84 52.42
C ASN A 548 21.19 -3.58 52.36
N GLY A 549 20.23 -3.11 51.55
CA GLY A 549 18.90 -3.73 51.41
C GLY A 549 17.87 -3.35 52.48
N ASP A 550 18.17 -2.37 53.32
CA ASP A 550 17.25 -1.87 54.35
C ASP A 550 15.99 -1.22 53.77
N CYS A 551 14.89 -1.22 54.53
CA CYS A 551 13.67 -0.50 54.14
C CYS A 551 13.96 1.01 54.01
N TRP A 552 13.43 1.67 52.97
CA TRP A 552 13.65 3.10 52.72
C TRP A 552 13.24 3.98 53.91
N GLY A 553 12.20 3.59 54.65
CA GLY A 553 11.81 4.27 55.90
C GLY A 553 12.91 4.26 56.97
N ALA A 554 13.70 3.19 57.06
CA ALA A 554 14.85 3.10 57.96
C ALA A 554 16.04 3.95 57.47
N VAL A 555 16.30 3.98 56.16
CA VAL A 555 17.35 4.82 55.55
C VAL A 555 17.02 6.31 55.74
N ILE A 556 15.77 6.71 55.53
CA ILE A 556 15.28 8.08 55.79
C ILE A 556 15.34 8.40 57.30
N ALA A 557 15.04 7.47 58.19
CA ALA A 557 15.15 7.68 59.64
C ALA A 557 16.61 7.89 60.10
N GLN A 558 17.58 7.22 59.47
CA GLN A 558 19.01 7.46 59.71
C GLN A 558 19.47 8.82 59.17
N LEU A 559 19.04 9.21 57.96
CA LEU A 559 19.35 10.52 57.38
C LEU A 559 18.68 11.69 58.15
N GLY A 560 17.46 11.48 58.64
CA GLY A 560 16.63 12.50 59.31
C GLY A 560 17.17 12.99 60.66
N GLN A 561 18.14 12.30 61.26
CA GLN A 561 18.89 12.84 62.41
C GLN A 561 19.83 14.00 62.02
N THR A 562 20.06 14.23 60.72
CA THR A 562 20.81 15.35 60.17
C THR A 562 19.96 16.13 59.15
N GLN A 563 19.15 17.04 59.67
CA GLN A 563 18.43 18.10 58.93
C GLN A 563 17.36 17.65 57.92
N LEU A 564 16.13 17.42 58.39
CA LEU A 564 14.91 18.15 57.96
C LEU A 564 13.68 17.54 58.63
N GLY A 565 12.90 18.34 59.33
CA GLY A 565 11.65 17.88 59.95
C GLY A 565 10.46 18.06 59.02
N GLN A 566 9.82 16.96 58.60
CA GLN A 566 8.37 16.80 58.65
C GLN A 566 7.96 15.34 58.32
N SER A 567 6.81 14.94 58.84
CA SER A 567 6.33 13.56 58.90
C SER A 567 5.70 13.07 57.60
N ALA A 568 6.10 11.88 57.15
CA ALA A 568 5.27 10.99 56.34
C ALA A 568 5.50 9.53 56.76
N SER A 569 4.50 8.90 57.35
CA SER A 569 4.54 7.47 57.71
C SER A 569 4.30 6.60 56.48
N PHE A 570 5.29 5.79 56.12
CA PHE A 570 5.15 4.69 55.17
C PHE A 570 5.61 3.41 55.84
N ASP A 571 4.74 2.40 55.87
CA ASP A 571 4.97 1.13 56.56
C ASP A 571 4.82 -0.05 55.58
N MET A 572 5.72 -1.03 55.70
CA MET A 572 5.85 -2.27 54.91
C MET A 572 6.09 -2.12 53.37
N GLY A 573 6.80 -3.04 52.68
CA GLY A 573 7.28 -4.37 53.09
C GLY A 573 8.59 -4.82 52.42
N VAL A 574 8.78 -6.15 52.35
CA VAL A 574 10.08 -6.86 52.35
C VAL A 574 10.86 -6.83 51.01
N CYS A 575 12.20 -6.82 51.13
CA CYS A 575 13.19 -6.87 50.04
C CYS A 575 13.61 -8.31 49.69
N VAL A 576 13.89 -8.60 48.41
CA VAL A 576 14.58 -9.81 47.95
C VAL A 576 15.97 -9.44 47.43
N LYS A 577 16.97 -10.25 47.82
CA LYS A 577 18.41 -10.06 47.53
C LYS A 577 18.72 -9.64 46.09
N GLU A 578 19.68 -8.72 45.95
CA GLU A 578 20.52 -8.64 44.76
C GLU A 578 21.28 -9.96 44.56
N ASP A 579 20.88 -10.72 43.55
CA ASP A 579 21.81 -11.53 42.77
C ASP A 579 21.36 -11.48 41.29
N ILE A 580 22.33 -11.38 40.37
CA ILE A 580 22.19 -11.40 38.89
C ILE A 580 21.75 -10.10 38.17
N ILE A 581 21.04 -9.13 38.79
CA ILE A 581 20.52 -7.93 38.06
C ILE A 581 21.45 -6.69 38.14
N SER A 582 22.76 -6.85 37.90
CA SER A 582 23.68 -5.71 37.84
C SER A 582 23.91 -5.20 36.41
N LYS A 583 23.78 -3.89 36.20
CA LYS A 583 24.11 -3.08 34.99
C LYS A 583 23.33 -3.36 33.70
N THR A 584 22.91 -4.59 33.40
CA THR A 584 22.23 -4.90 32.12
C THR A 584 20.80 -4.36 32.07
N CYS A 585 19.98 -4.63 33.10
CA CYS A 585 18.61 -4.11 33.16
C CYS A 585 18.55 -2.59 33.26
N HIS A 586 19.54 -1.94 33.88
CA HIS A 586 19.59 -0.48 33.95
C HIS A 586 19.71 0.15 32.55
N LYS A 587 20.57 -0.40 31.68
CA LYS A 587 20.65 0.01 30.26
C LYS A 587 19.40 -0.37 29.47
N PHE A 588 18.80 -1.52 29.75
CA PHE A 588 17.60 -1.99 29.05
C PHE A 588 16.37 -1.12 29.37
N LEU A 589 16.14 -0.81 30.64
CA LEU A 589 15.05 0.07 31.10
C LEU A 589 15.24 1.51 30.61
N ILE A 590 16.46 2.07 30.68
CA ILE A 590 16.75 3.39 30.11
C ILE A 590 16.50 3.40 28.60
N ASN A 591 16.85 2.34 27.87
CA ASN A 591 16.55 2.22 26.44
C ASN A 591 15.04 2.12 26.17
N ILE A 592 14.26 1.36 26.97
CA ILE A 592 12.80 1.32 26.84
C ILE A 592 12.20 2.72 27.10
N PHE A 593 12.62 3.40 28.16
CA PHE A 593 12.15 4.75 28.48
C PHE A 593 12.48 5.75 27.36
N LEU A 594 13.69 5.68 26.81
CA LEU A 594 14.10 6.47 25.64
C LEU A 594 13.33 6.10 24.37
N ILE A 595 12.98 4.82 24.17
CA ILE A 595 12.17 4.36 23.03
C ILE A 595 10.74 4.88 23.13
N SER A 596 10.07 4.75 24.28
CA SER A 596 8.73 5.33 24.51
C SER A 596 8.75 6.85 24.31
N TYR A 597 9.74 7.54 24.88
CA TYR A 597 9.91 8.99 24.69
C TYR A 597 10.11 9.38 23.21
N LYS A 598 10.87 8.58 22.44
CA LYS A 598 11.07 8.78 20.99
C LYS A 598 9.82 8.47 20.16
N MET A 599 9.02 7.47 20.55
CA MET A 599 7.75 7.18 19.89
C MET A 599 6.73 8.30 20.13
N PHE A 600 6.63 8.79 21.36
CA PHE A 600 5.68 9.83 21.74
C PHE A 600 5.92 11.16 21.00
N HIS A 601 7.18 11.52 20.78
CA HIS A 601 7.55 12.76 20.08
C HIS A 601 7.50 12.71 18.54
N ASN A 602 7.29 11.53 17.92
CA ASN A 602 7.47 11.36 16.48
C ASN A 602 6.18 10.92 15.75
N LYS A 603 5.08 11.62 16.01
CA LYS A 603 3.73 11.31 15.47
C LYS A 603 3.58 11.36 13.93
N ASN A 604 4.56 11.90 13.19
CA ASN A 604 4.45 12.12 11.74
C ASN A 604 5.17 11.07 10.87
N ALA A 605 5.77 10.02 11.45
CA ALA A 605 6.61 9.07 10.70
C ALA A 605 5.97 7.70 10.39
N PHE A 606 4.74 7.44 10.84
CA PHE A 606 4.19 6.08 10.89
C PHE A 606 3.47 5.57 9.62
N HIS A 607 3.30 6.40 8.59
CA HIS A 607 2.43 6.05 7.45
C HIS A 607 3.10 5.32 6.26
N LEU A 608 4.37 4.91 6.37
CA LEU A 608 5.16 4.54 5.17
C LEU A 608 6.10 3.32 5.33
N LYS A 609 5.92 2.45 6.34
CA LYS A 609 6.83 1.31 6.59
C LYS A 609 6.18 -0.02 7.06
N GLU A 610 4.94 -0.33 6.67
CA GLU A 610 4.31 -1.62 7.03
C GLU A 610 4.60 -2.80 6.07
N GLN A 611 5.16 -2.59 4.86
CA GLN A 611 5.23 -3.66 3.84
C GLN A 611 6.50 -4.55 3.84
N ASN A 612 7.52 -4.30 4.67
CA ASN A 612 8.86 -4.90 4.46
C ASN A 612 9.46 -5.67 5.66
N MET A 613 8.64 -6.35 6.49
CA MET A 613 9.14 -7.05 7.69
C MET A 613 8.73 -8.52 7.85
N VAL A 614 8.47 -9.23 6.75
CA VAL A 614 8.00 -10.64 6.75
C VAL A 614 9.11 -11.68 6.46
N HIS A 615 10.30 -11.27 6.01
CA HIS A 615 11.33 -12.19 5.47
C HIS A 615 12.63 -12.34 6.28
N TRP A 616 12.56 -12.50 7.61
CA TRP A 616 13.68 -13.00 8.42
C TRP A 616 13.21 -13.95 9.51
N PHE A 617 13.25 -15.27 9.26
CA PHE A 617 13.66 -16.36 10.17
C PHE A 617 13.15 -17.73 9.67
N PRO A 618 14.00 -18.59 9.09
CA PRO A 618 13.83 -20.03 9.15
C PRO A 618 14.26 -20.55 10.53
N SER A 619 13.60 -21.62 10.99
CA SER A 619 13.88 -22.28 12.26
C SER A 619 15.26 -22.93 12.30
N MET A 620 15.95 -22.84 13.45
CA MET A 620 16.98 -23.82 13.79
C MET A 620 17.08 -24.05 15.30
N ASN A 621 16.92 -25.32 15.67
CA ASN A 621 16.90 -25.81 17.04
C ASN A 621 18.31 -26.32 17.39
N LEU A 622 19.09 -25.57 18.18
CA LEU A 622 20.43 -26.01 18.61
C LEU A 622 20.79 -25.45 19.99
N LYS A 623 20.82 -26.36 20.98
CA LYS A 623 21.22 -26.07 22.36
C LYS A 623 22.72 -25.74 22.43
N GLY A 624 23.03 -24.63 23.09
CA GLY A 624 24.24 -24.48 23.91
C GLY A 624 25.60 -24.45 23.19
N HIS A 625 25.92 -23.37 22.46
CA HIS A 625 27.31 -22.90 22.30
C HIS A 625 27.50 -21.38 22.06
N LEU A 626 26.44 -20.55 22.18
CA LEU A 626 26.52 -19.12 21.86
C LEU A 626 26.92 -18.19 23.04
N TYR A 627 27.12 -18.74 24.24
CA TYR A 627 27.29 -17.93 25.47
C TYR A 627 28.69 -17.31 25.64
N ASN A 628 29.72 -17.78 24.92
CA ASN A 628 31.12 -17.36 25.12
C ASN A 628 31.69 -16.44 24.03
N MET A 629 30.96 -16.15 22.94
CA MET A 629 31.52 -15.35 21.82
C MET A 629 31.12 -13.87 21.83
N ILE A 630 30.06 -13.49 22.55
CA ILE A 630 29.52 -12.11 22.56
C ILE A 630 30.20 -11.24 23.63
N THR A 631 30.77 -11.83 24.69
CA THR A 631 31.29 -11.12 25.88
C THR A 631 32.68 -10.48 25.73
N LYS A 632 33.35 -10.59 24.57
CA LYS A 632 34.69 -9.98 24.34
C LYS A 632 34.80 -8.99 23.16
N GLY A 633 33.74 -8.77 22.39
CA GLY A 633 33.79 -7.97 21.15
C GLY A 633 33.53 -6.46 21.28
N PHE A 634 32.81 -6.01 22.31
CA PHE A 634 32.18 -4.67 22.32
C PHE A 634 32.65 -3.73 23.45
N SER A 635 33.95 -3.73 23.76
CA SER A 635 34.54 -3.00 24.91
C SER A 635 35.54 -1.88 24.54
N ARG A 636 35.58 -1.43 23.27
CA ARG A 636 36.59 -0.43 22.82
C ARG A 636 36.11 0.71 21.91
N HIS A 637 34.82 0.90 21.73
CA HIS A 637 34.26 2.07 21.02
C HIS A 637 32.99 2.57 21.73
N CYS A 638 33.18 3.45 22.71
CA CYS A 638 32.24 4.46 23.22
C CYS A 638 32.85 5.10 24.48
N THR A 639 33.80 6.03 24.30
CA THR A 639 34.43 6.74 25.44
C THR A 639 34.74 8.22 25.16
N ASP A 640 34.29 8.77 24.02
CA ASP A 640 34.50 10.16 23.62
C ASP A 640 33.20 10.85 23.16
N LEU A 641 32.21 10.91 24.05
CA LEU A 641 30.98 11.69 23.79
C LEU A 641 30.37 12.29 25.07
N ILE A 642 31.23 12.75 25.98
CA ILE A 642 30.89 13.66 27.07
C ILE A 642 31.92 14.79 27.10
N THR A 643 31.68 15.85 26.33
CA THR A 643 32.11 17.24 26.62
C THR A 643 31.47 18.16 25.59
N GLY A 644 30.44 18.91 25.98
CA GLY A 644 29.80 19.86 25.09
C GLY A 644 30.63 21.15 24.93
N ARG A 645 31.01 21.48 23.69
CA ARG A 645 31.31 22.86 23.27
C ARG A 645 30.78 23.09 21.85
N HIS A 646 30.09 24.21 21.65
CA HIS A 646 29.63 24.64 20.33
C HIS A 646 30.81 25.00 19.43
N CYS A 647 30.75 24.59 18.16
CA CYS A 647 31.23 25.39 17.03
C CYS A 647 30.49 25.01 15.74
N PHE A 648 30.03 26.01 15.00
CA PHE A 648 29.67 25.88 13.58
C PHE A 648 30.93 25.60 12.74
N VAL A 649 30.77 24.91 11.60
CA VAL A 649 31.22 25.34 10.24
C VAL A 649 31.30 24.16 9.25
N ARG A 650 30.68 24.38 8.08
CA ARG A 650 30.84 23.77 6.73
C ARG A 650 31.63 22.45 6.56
N PHE A 651 30.95 21.50 5.90
CA PHE A 651 31.60 20.56 4.98
C PHE A 651 32.20 21.29 3.76
N TYR A 652 33.42 20.94 3.38
CA TYR A 652 33.94 21.09 2.00
C TYR A 652 34.94 19.94 1.69
N SER A 653 35.31 19.85 0.42
CA SER A 653 35.88 18.69 -0.30
C SER A 653 37.36 18.35 -0.07
N SER A 654 37.80 17.32 -0.82
CA SER A 654 39.18 16.94 -1.24
C SER A 654 39.75 15.73 -0.47
N VAL A 655 40.07 14.56 -1.05
CA VAL A 655 40.87 14.19 -2.25
C VAL A 655 42.40 14.28 -2.02
N THR A 656 43.11 13.24 -2.49
CA THR A 656 44.54 13.09 -2.86
C THR A 656 45.63 12.55 -1.89
N TYR A 657 46.50 11.72 -2.50
CA TYR A 657 47.86 11.23 -2.13
C TYR A 657 48.01 10.29 -0.91
N ILE A 658 48.70 9.14 -1.01
CA ILE A 658 50.14 8.98 -1.32
C ILE A 658 50.45 7.78 -2.26
N ASP A 659 51.61 7.84 -2.93
CA ASP A 659 52.08 6.98 -4.02
C ASP A 659 53.44 6.30 -3.69
N SER A 660 53.98 5.47 -4.61
CA SER A 660 55.28 4.74 -4.60
C SER A 660 55.33 3.44 -3.75
N ILE A 661 56.07 2.38 -4.12
CA ILE A 661 57.30 2.27 -4.93
C ILE A 661 57.20 1.23 -6.07
N GLN A 662 57.98 1.46 -7.13
CA GLN A 662 58.04 0.70 -8.39
C GLN A 662 58.92 -0.57 -8.33
N ASN A 663 58.65 -1.54 -9.22
CA ASN A 663 59.71 -2.05 -10.10
C ASN A 663 59.15 -2.65 -11.42
N ARG A 664 59.82 -2.34 -12.53
CA ARG A 664 59.57 -2.76 -13.93
C ARG A 664 60.69 -3.75 -14.38
N PRO A 665 60.81 -4.23 -15.65
CA PRO A 665 60.13 -3.90 -16.93
C PRO A 665 59.51 -5.18 -17.59
N HIS A 666 59.21 -5.38 -18.90
CA HIS A 666 59.52 -4.74 -20.19
C HIS A 666 58.40 -4.99 -21.24
N CYS A 667 58.17 -4.01 -22.14
CA CYS A 667 57.90 -4.14 -23.61
C CYS A 667 56.65 -4.88 -24.18
N HIS A 668 56.03 -4.48 -25.32
CA HIS A 668 56.34 -3.48 -26.36
C HIS A 668 55.08 -2.90 -27.08
N LEU A 669 55.22 -1.66 -27.58
CA LEU A 669 54.64 -1.00 -28.79
C LEU A 669 53.14 -0.57 -28.96
N TRP A 670 53.07 0.70 -29.38
CA TRP A 670 52.07 1.62 -30.00
C TRP A 670 51.64 1.25 -31.46
N PRO A 671 50.81 2.04 -32.21
CA PRO A 671 49.70 3.00 -31.88
C PRO A 671 48.51 3.10 -32.92
N ILE A 672 47.66 4.16 -32.79
CA ILE A 672 46.99 5.00 -33.85
C ILE A 672 45.46 4.83 -34.19
N LEU A 673 44.70 5.95 -33.97
CA LEU A 673 43.41 6.43 -34.56
C LEU A 673 42.10 5.58 -34.45
N ARG A 674 40.87 6.06 -34.78
CA ARG A 674 40.08 7.30 -34.43
C ARG A 674 38.66 7.22 -35.07
N LYS A 675 37.59 7.56 -34.32
CA LYS A 675 36.23 8.01 -34.77
C LYS A 675 35.18 7.02 -35.37
N PHE A 676 33.92 7.44 -35.19
CA PHE A 676 32.61 6.94 -35.67
C PHE A 676 32.05 5.67 -35.01
N SER A 677 30.75 5.60 -34.66
CA SER A 677 29.65 6.59 -34.76
C SER A 677 29.20 7.07 -33.38
#